data_AF-A0A1V5BQW2-F1
#
_entry.id   AF-A0A1V5BQW2-F1
#
_cell.length_a   1.000
_cell.length_b   1.000
_cell.length_c   1.000
_cell.angle_alpha   90.00
_cell.angle_beta   90.00
_cell.angle_gamma   90.00
#
_symmetry.space_group_name_H-M   'P 1'
#
loop_
_entity.id
_entity.type
_entity.pdbx_description
1 polymer ?
#
loop_
_entity_poly.entity_id
_entity_poly.type
_entity_poly.pdbx_seq_one_letter_code
_entity_poly.pdbx_strand_id
1 'polypeptide(L)'
;MVVRINKNEQAPAVKPTGGNRSVQGSLIDQLTYSLSKDMYSVTPRDKFTVVTLSVRAELAKRWIATQQHYYYVDAKRLYFLSLEFLLGRLLRNYLINLDALADYRDAVEVLAASLEEVEEHEGDAALGNGGLGRLAACFLDSMATLKYPCYGYGIRYEYGIFSQKIKDGYQTEAPDNWLRYGNPWEFPRPELLYPVRFYGRVLQHGHNGRSRSEWLDTDEIMAMAYDYPVPGFHNAIVNTLRLWAAKSTREFDFEYFNNGDYVKAVEDKNSSENISKVLYPNDYSTAGKELRLKQQYFFVAATLADVVRRYKKFHQGYRNFPEKVAIQLNDTHPSIAVPELMRILVDEEGFEWSDAWDLTTATFGYTNHTILPEALERWPEEMIGRLLPRHLQIIREIDRRLLIHVSRRFPDEPERKERTGLITGGFVNMARMAIVGSHTTNGVSKLHSDILKNCVFNDFYLMYPERFRNVTNGITQRRWLLEANPSLSALISESIGSGWTTDLEELRGLEKFADEPGFCKRFDEIKRENKKRLANILEKTENVRFEPGFLLDCQVKRFHEYKRQLLNVFHVITLYNRIREGRIDNDSFTPRTVLFSGKSAPGYQLCKLIIKFIHNVADMVAAHPLVRNKLQVLFVPNYGVTLAEQIIPAAELSEQISTAGYEASGTGNMKFMLNGALTIGTLDGANVEMREEVGEENFFLFGMNADEILDRCVCHNPRAYIEENDELAKIISQMSEGFFSPEDPNLFRPIVDTLLGGDRYFVLADYASFIACQERVSRLYHDRQLWTRMAIMNVARSGKFSSDRSIREYAKNIWHMSPVSL
;
A
#
# COMPACT_ATOMS: atom_id res chain seq x y z
N MET A 1 -35.72 12.77 -10.53
CA MET A 1 -36.11 12.82 -11.96
C MET A 1 -35.32 11.75 -12.71
N VAL A 2 -35.96 10.63 -13.07
CA VAL A 2 -35.32 9.54 -13.81
C VAL A 2 -35.47 9.85 -15.29
N VAL A 3 -34.39 10.28 -15.96
CA VAL A 3 -34.37 10.33 -17.42
C VAL A 3 -34.16 8.89 -17.90
N ARG A 4 -35.23 8.24 -18.37
CA ARG A 4 -35.11 7.00 -19.15
C ARG A 4 -34.44 7.38 -20.47
N ILE A 5 -33.15 7.08 -20.60
CA ILE A 5 -32.46 7.19 -21.89
C ILE A 5 -32.94 6.02 -22.74
N ASN A 6 -33.66 6.34 -23.81
CA ASN A 6 -34.17 5.38 -24.78
C ASN A 6 -32.98 4.77 -25.53
N LYS A 7 -32.86 3.44 -25.60
CA LYS A 7 -31.70 2.77 -26.24
C LYS A 7 -31.54 3.10 -27.73
N ASN A 8 -32.56 3.70 -28.36
CA ASN A 8 -32.59 4.06 -29.78
C ASN A 8 -32.38 5.56 -30.06
N GLU A 9 -32.16 6.39 -29.03
CA GLU A 9 -31.77 7.79 -29.23
C GLU A 9 -30.30 7.95 -28.83
N GLN A 10 -29.45 8.32 -29.79
CA GLN A 10 -28.12 8.82 -29.49
C GLN A 10 -28.28 9.98 -28.50
N ALA A 11 -27.86 9.79 -27.25
CA ALA A 11 -27.70 10.90 -26.33
C ALA A 11 -26.86 11.95 -27.06
N PRO A 12 -27.27 13.23 -27.12
CA PRO A 12 -26.49 14.24 -27.82
C PRO A 12 -25.09 14.22 -27.23
N ALA A 13 -24.12 13.81 -28.02
CA ALA A 13 -22.72 13.94 -27.65
C ALA A 13 -22.54 15.41 -27.27
N VAL A 14 -22.10 15.67 -26.05
CA VAL A 14 -21.65 17.00 -25.66
C VAL A 14 -20.47 17.28 -26.58
N LYS A 15 -20.72 17.93 -27.72
CA LYS A 15 -19.66 18.51 -28.54
C LYS A 15 -18.92 19.45 -27.60
N PRO A 16 -17.60 19.32 -27.43
CA PRO A 16 -16.82 20.29 -26.68
C PRO A 16 -16.98 21.64 -27.37
N THR A 17 -17.91 22.47 -26.90
CA THR A 17 -18.04 23.86 -27.33
C THR A 17 -16.98 24.65 -26.58
N GLY A 18 -15.78 24.67 -27.15
CA GLY A 18 -14.67 25.50 -26.71
C GLY A 18 -13.47 25.15 -27.56
N GLY A 19 -13.07 26.06 -28.45
CA GLY A 19 -11.79 25.94 -29.18
C GLY A 19 -10.64 25.70 -28.22
N ASN A 20 -9.55 25.08 -28.70
CA ASN A 20 -8.33 24.83 -27.93
C ASN A 20 -7.88 26.11 -27.20
N ARG A 21 -8.28 26.24 -25.94
CA ARG A 21 -7.83 27.30 -25.04
C ARG A 21 -6.40 26.96 -24.64
N SER A 22 -5.51 27.94 -24.69
CA SER A 22 -4.13 27.73 -24.23
C SER A 22 -4.12 27.37 -22.74
N VAL A 23 -3.10 26.62 -22.30
CA VAL A 23 -2.92 26.28 -20.87
C VAL A 23 -2.85 27.56 -20.04
N GLN A 24 -2.14 28.59 -20.52
CA GLN A 24 -2.08 29.91 -19.87
C GLN A 24 -3.48 30.54 -19.69
N GLY A 25 -4.33 30.49 -20.72
CA GLY A 25 -5.71 30.97 -20.62
C GLY A 25 -6.51 30.21 -19.56
N SER A 26 -6.34 28.89 -19.48
CA SER A 26 -6.95 28.07 -18.42
C SER A 26 -6.45 28.47 -17.02
N LEU A 27 -5.15 28.72 -16.85
CA LEU A 27 -4.59 29.17 -15.57
C LEU A 27 -5.17 30.52 -15.14
N ILE A 28 -5.25 31.49 -16.05
CA ILE A 28 -5.87 32.81 -15.77
C ILE A 28 -7.36 32.63 -15.43
N ASP A 29 -8.09 31.82 -16.18
CA ASP A 29 -9.50 31.53 -15.91
C ASP A 29 -9.69 30.93 -14.51
N GLN A 30 -8.85 29.97 -14.08
CA GLN A 30 -8.95 29.39 -12.74
C GLN A 30 -8.58 30.40 -11.64
N LEU A 31 -7.58 31.25 -11.87
CA LEU A 31 -7.23 32.32 -10.94
C LEU A 31 -8.39 33.29 -10.74
N THR A 32 -9.02 33.73 -11.83
CA THR A 32 -10.11 34.70 -11.81
C THR A 32 -11.44 34.10 -11.36
N TYR A 33 -11.91 33.01 -11.98
CA TYR A 33 -13.27 32.52 -11.78
C TYR A 33 -13.41 31.49 -10.67
N SER A 34 -12.33 30.75 -10.34
CA SER A 34 -12.38 29.74 -9.27
C SER A 34 -11.89 30.29 -7.93
N LEU A 35 -10.89 31.18 -7.93
CA LEU A 35 -10.35 31.76 -6.70
C LEU A 35 -10.73 33.21 -6.44
N SER A 36 -11.29 33.93 -7.44
CA SER A 36 -11.58 35.36 -7.36
C SER A 36 -10.36 36.19 -6.94
N LYS A 37 -9.19 35.85 -7.50
CA LYS A 37 -7.91 36.49 -7.20
C LYS A 37 -7.26 37.05 -8.46
N ASP A 38 -6.26 37.90 -8.24
CA ASP A 38 -5.40 38.51 -9.25
C ASP A 38 -3.92 38.28 -8.89
N MET A 39 -3.01 38.78 -9.73
CA MET A 39 -1.57 38.64 -9.48
C MET A 39 -1.07 39.43 -8.25
N TYR A 40 -1.85 40.38 -7.71
CA TYR A 40 -1.49 41.12 -6.50
C TYR A 40 -1.84 40.36 -5.22
N SER A 41 -2.89 39.54 -5.25
CA SER A 41 -3.44 38.82 -4.09
C SER A 41 -3.13 37.32 -4.08
N VAL A 42 -2.60 36.77 -5.18
CA VAL A 42 -2.28 35.34 -5.32
C VAL A 42 -1.14 34.92 -4.37
N THR A 43 -1.39 33.91 -3.55
CA THR A 43 -0.37 33.28 -2.71
C THR A 43 0.26 32.07 -3.42
N PRO A 44 1.44 31.59 -2.98
CA PRO A 44 2.03 30.36 -3.53
C PRO A 44 1.09 29.14 -3.53
N ARG A 45 0.27 28.99 -2.48
CA ARG A 45 -0.75 27.94 -2.40
C ARG A 45 -1.87 28.13 -3.43
N ASP A 46 -2.26 29.38 -3.69
CA ASP A 46 -3.26 29.68 -4.73
C ASP A 46 -2.71 29.30 -6.10
N LYS A 47 -1.43 29.58 -6.39
CA LYS A 47 -0.78 29.17 -7.66
C LYS A 47 -0.87 27.65 -7.86
N PHE A 48 -0.57 26.87 -6.81
CA PHE A 48 -0.77 25.41 -6.84
C PHE A 48 -2.22 25.01 -7.10
N THR A 49 -3.15 25.67 -6.42
CA THR A 49 -4.59 25.39 -6.58
C THR A 49 -5.04 25.70 -8.01
N VAL A 50 -4.61 26.82 -8.59
CA VAL A 50 -4.89 27.24 -9.98
C VAL A 50 -4.39 26.22 -10.98
N VAL A 51 -3.12 25.81 -10.86
CA VAL A 51 -2.52 24.80 -11.74
C VAL A 51 -3.27 23.48 -11.63
N THR A 52 -3.54 23.03 -10.41
CA THR A 52 -4.29 21.78 -10.17
C THR A 52 -5.70 21.83 -10.75
N LEU A 53 -6.44 22.94 -10.54
CA LEU A 53 -7.78 23.11 -11.09
C LEU A 53 -7.79 23.12 -12.62
N SER A 54 -6.75 23.68 -13.24
CA SER A 54 -6.56 23.67 -14.69
C SER A 54 -6.36 22.24 -15.20
N VAL A 55 -5.47 21.46 -14.58
CA VAL A 55 -5.28 20.03 -14.94
C VAL A 55 -6.55 19.22 -14.70
N ARG A 56 -7.22 19.45 -13.57
CA ARG A 56 -8.48 18.78 -13.22
C ARG A 56 -9.59 19.08 -14.23
N ALA A 57 -9.64 20.28 -14.81
CA ALA A 57 -10.63 20.62 -15.83
C ALA A 57 -10.45 19.78 -17.11
N GLU A 58 -9.21 19.48 -17.49
CA GLU A 58 -8.92 18.58 -18.62
C GLU A 58 -9.29 17.13 -18.28
N LEU A 59 -8.92 16.66 -17.08
CA LEU A 59 -9.30 15.34 -16.58
C LEU A 59 -10.81 15.15 -16.52
N ALA A 60 -11.57 16.16 -16.11
CA ALA A 60 -13.03 16.11 -16.03
C ALA A 60 -13.67 15.80 -17.39
N LYS A 61 -13.18 16.39 -18.48
CA LYS A 61 -13.69 16.12 -19.83
C LYS A 61 -13.47 14.66 -20.22
N ARG A 62 -12.24 14.16 -20.07
CA ARG A 62 -11.87 12.76 -20.37
C ARG A 62 -12.61 11.76 -19.48
N TRP A 63 -12.81 12.11 -18.21
CA TRP A 63 -13.53 11.29 -17.24
C TRP A 63 -15.02 11.15 -17.58
N ILE A 64 -15.69 12.24 -17.95
CA ILE A 64 -17.08 12.21 -18.40
C ILE A 64 -17.21 11.31 -19.65
N ALA A 65 -16.34 11.49 -20.64
CA ALA A 65 -16.32 10.66 -21.84
C ALA A 65 -16.11 9.17 -21.52
N THR A 66 -15.14 8.86 -20.64
CA THR A 66 -14.87 7.50 -20.17
C THR A 66 -16.11 6.88 -19.53
N GLN A 67 -16.75 7.58 -18.59
CA GLN A 67 -17.93 7.05 -17.90
C GLN A 67 -19.12 6.84 -18.84
N GLN A 68 -19.38 7.79 -19.74
CA GLN A 68 -20.43 7.66 -20.76
C GLN A 68 -20.18 6.44 -21.65
N HIS A 69 -18.95 6.27 -22.13
CA HIS A 69 -18.60 5.14 -22.98
C HIS A 69 -18.74 3.80 -22.26
N TYR A 70 -18.31 3.69 -21.00
CA TYR A 70 -18.51 2.48 -20.19
C TYR A 70 -19.99 2.11 -20.00
N TYR A 71 -20.92 3.07 -20.03
CA TYR A 71 -22.35 2.78 -20.04
C TYR A 71 -22.84 2.41 -21.44
N TYR A 72 -22.34 3.08 -22.49
CA TYR A 72 -22.71 2.82 -23.87
C TYR A 72 -22.38 1.38 -24.31
N VAL A 73 -21.17 0.91 -24.00
CA VAL A 73 -20.74 -0.48 -24.33
C VAL A 73 -21.16 -1.52 -23.29
N ASP A 74 -21.86 -1.11 -22.24
CA ASP A 74 -22.29 -1.99 -21.14
C ASP A 74 -21.12 -2.84 -20.57
N ALA A 75 -20.00 -2.16 -20.27
CA ALA A 75 -18.76 -2.81 -19.91
C ALA A 75 -18.87 -3.54 -18.56
N LYS A 76 -18.23 -4.73 -18.46
CA LYS A 76 -17.91 -5.32 -17.16
C LYS A 76 -16.97 -4.38 -16.41
N ARG A 77 -17.25 -4.13 -15.13
CA ARG A 77 -16.45 -3.21 -14.30
C ARG A 77 -15.87 -3.94 -13.11
N LEU A 78 -14.61 -3.62 -12.82
CA LEU A 78 -13.95 -4.03 -11.58
C LEU A 78 -14.19 -3.00 -10.49
N TYR A 79 -14.46 -3.49 -9.28
CA TYR A 79 -14.52 -2.74 -8.04
C TYR A 79 -13.43 -3.25 -7.12
N PHE A 80 -12.35 -2.48 -6.98
CA PHE A 80 -11.19 -2.83 -6.17
C PHE A 80 -11.35 -2.23 -4.77
N LEU A 81 -11.63 -3.06 -3.77
CA LEU A 81 -11.91 -2.62 -2.41
C LEU A 81 -10.63 -2.69 -1.57
N SER A 82 -10.17 -1.55 -1.05
CA SER A 82 -9.02 -1.49 -0.15
C SER A 82 -9.21 -0.43 0.93
N LEU A 83 -8.77 -0.74 2.15
CA LEU A 83 -8.74 0.25 3.23
C LEU A 83 -7.66 1.32 3.04
N GLU A 84 -6.67 1.11 2.16
CA GLU A 84 -5.63 2.11 1.94
C GLU A 84 -5.30 2.34 0.47
N PHE A 85 -5.01 3.60 0.14
CA PHE A 85 -4.47 4.04 -1.14
C PHE A 85 -3.34 5.03 -0.89
N LEU A 86 -2.10 4.60 -1.05
CA LEU A 86 -0.94 5.45 -0.82
C LEU A 86 -0.56 6.16 -2.12
N LEU A 87 -1.30 7.20 -2.50
CA LEU A 87 -1.22 7.85 -3.82
C LEU A 87 0.09 8.63 -4.05
N GLY A 88 0.56 9.34 -3.03
CA GLY A 88 1.60 10.37 -3.16
C GLY A 88 1.06 11.68 -3.72
N ARG A 89 1.95 12.58 -4.15
CA ARG A 89 1.62 13.78 -4.92
C ARG A 89 1.13 13.40 -6.32
N LEU A 90 0.13 14.11 -6.84
CA LEU A 90 -0.57 13.77 -8.07
C LEU A 90 -0.25 14.71 -9.23
N LEU A 91 0.15 15.96 -8.97
CA LEU A 91 0.28 16.97 -10.03
C LEU A 91 1.25 16.54 -11.14
N ARG A 92 2.50 16.25 -10.77
CA ARG A 92 3.53 15.83 -11.72
C ARG A 92 3.15 14.54 -12.44
N ASN A 93 2.69 13.56 -11.67
CA ASN A 93 2.21 12.28 -12.18
C ASN A 93 1.09 12.43 -13.23
N TYR A 94 0.12 13.30 -12.99
CA TYR A 94 -0.99 13.53 -13.93
C TYR A 94 -0.52 14.28 -15.17
N LEU A 95 0.37 15.26 -15.02
CA LEU A 95 0.98 15.94 -16.16
C LEU A 95 1.78 14.97 -17.05
N ILE A 96 2.50 14.01 -16.45
CA ILE A 96 3.18 12.94 -17.19
C ILE A 96 2.15 12.04 -17.90
N ASN A 97 1.12 11.56 -17.20
CA ASN A 97 0.13 10.67 -17.80
C ASN A 97 -0.68 11.34 -18.93
N LEU A 98 -0.86 12.66 -18.87
CA LEU A 98 -1.56 13.45 -19.88
C LEU A 98 -0.70 13.90 -21.06
N ASP A 99 0.62 13.66 -21.01
CA ASP A 99 1.62 14.22 -21.94
C ASP A 99 1.60 15.77 -21.98
N ALA A 100 1.44 16.39 -20.81
CA ALA A 100 1.24 17.84 -20.66
C ALA A 100 2.31 18.52 -19.79
N LEU A 101 3.36 17.80 -19.38
CA LEU A 101 4.36 18.31 -18.46
C LEU A 101 5.12 19.53 -19.01
N ALA A 102 5.51 19.49 -20.29
CA ALA A 102 6.20 20.61 -20.94
C ALA A 102 5.28 21.84 -21.06
N ASP A 103 4.05 21.63 -21.54
CA ASP A 103 3.06 22.70 -21.70
C ASP A 103 2.78 23.46 -20.39
N TYR A 104 2.69 22.73 -19.27
CA TYR A 104 2.48 23.34 -17.95
C TYR A 104 3.74 23.96 -17.36
N ARG A 105 4.93 23.42 -17.66
CA ARG A 105 6.20 24.04 -17.28
C ARG A 105 6.36 25.43 -17.88
N ASP A 106 5.96 25.60 -19.14
CA ASP A 106 6.04 26.89 -19.82
C ASP A 106 4.87 27.81 -19.41
N ALA A 107 3.66 27.25 -19.26
CA ALA A 107 2.48 28.06 -18.97
C ALA A 107 2.44 28.64 -17.55
N VAL A 108 3.03 27.97 -16.55
CA VAL A 108 3.00 28.41 -15.15
C VAL A 108 3.76 29.72 -14.92
N GLU A 109 4.65 30.12 -15.85
CA GLU A 109 5.36 31.40 -15.81
C GLU A 109 4.40 32.61 -15.76
N VAL A 110 3.18 32.48 -16.30
CA VAL A 110 2.14 33.53 -16.22
C VAL A 110 1.73 33.83 -14.77
N LEU A 111 1.96 32.90 -13.86
CA LEU A 111 1.76 33.04 -12.42
C LEU A 111 3.03 33.49 -11.69
N ALA A 112 4.10 33.85 -12.40
CA ALA A 112 5.41 34.18 -11.85
C ALA A 112 5.89 33.13 -10.82
N ALA A 113 5.89 31.86 -11.22
CA ALA A 113 6.38 30.72 -10.45
C ALA A 113 6.93 29.65 -11.40
N SER A 114 7.80 28.79 -10.90
CA SER A 114 8.17 27.55 -11.60
C SER A 114 7.20 26.42 -11.29
N LEU A 115 7.20 25.36 -12.11
CA LEU A 115 6.39 24.18 -11.85
C LEU A 115 6.86 23.46 -10.58
N GLU A 116 8.17 23.39 -10.35
CA GLU A 116 8.77 22.78 -9.16
C GLU A 116 8.36 23.51 -7.88
N GLU A 117 8.32 24.85 -7.89
CA GLU A 117 7.82 25.64 -6.75
C GLU A 117 6.34 25.35 -6.45
N VAL A 118 5.55 25.14 -7.50
CA VAL A 118 4.13 24.79 -7.39
C VAL A 118 3.94 23.37 -6.85
N GLU A 119 4.71 22.40 -7.33
CA GLU A 119 4.66 20.99 -6.90
C GLU A 119 4.94 20.84 -5.39
N GLU A 120 5.83 21.66 -4.82
CA GLU A 120 6.15 21.60 -3.38
C GLU A 120 4.99 21.99 -2.45
N HIS A 121 3.96 22.66 -2.97
CA HIS A 121 2.76 23.02 -2.20
C HIS A 121 1.73 21.87 -2.13
N GLU A 122 1.97 20.78 -2.88
CA GLU A 122 1.15 19.58 -2.79
C GLU A 122 1.59 18.72 -1.59
N GLY A 123 0.65 18.40 -0.70
CA GLY A 123 0.86 17.39 0.35
C GLY A 123 0.45 16.00 -0.15
N ASP A 124 1.16 14.96 0.29
CA ASP A 124 0.74 13.57 0.04
C ASP A 124 -0.69 13.36 0.58
N ALA A 125 -1.53 12.68 -0.20
CA ALA A 125 -2.82 12.27 0.30
C ALA A 125 -2.65 11.21 1.40
N ALA A 126 -3.05 11.54 2.63
CA ALA A 126 -2.91 10.66 3.79
C ALA A 126 -3.98 9.55 3.81
N LEU A 127 -4.03 8.76 2.73
CA LEU A 127 -5.04 7.74 2.48
C LEU A 127 -4.50 6.31 2.62
N GLY A 128 -3.23 6.14 3.00
CA GLY A 128 -2.63 4.83 3.18
C GLY A 128 -1.39 4.85 4.06
N ASN A 129 -0.88 3.67 4.39
CA ASN A 129 0.29 3.51 5.25
C ASN A 129 1.43 2.75 4.56
N GLY A 130 1.16 1.58 3.96
CA GLY A 130 2.21 0.64 3.57
C GLY A 130 2.17 0.13 2.14
N GLY A 131 2.77 -1.06 1.96
CA GLY A 131 2.87 -1.73 0.66
C GLY A 131 1.52 -2.09 0.06
N LEU A 132 0.52 -2.44 0.88
CA LEU A 132 -0.84 -2.76 0.42
C LEU A 132 -1.49 -1.55 -0.28
N GLY A 133 -1.45 -0.38 0.34
CA GLY A 133 -2.00 0.85 -0.21
C GLY A 133 -1.19 1.38 -1.39
N ARG A 134 0.12 1.16 -1.39
CA ARG A 134 0.97 1.52 -2.54
C ARG A 134 0.73 0.62 -3.75
N LEU A 135 0.49 -0.67 -3.52
CA LEU A 135 0.09 -1.62 -4.55
C LEU A 135 -1.25 -1.21 -5.17
N ALA A 136 -2.25 -0.93 -4.33
CA ALA A 136 -3.56 -0.46 -4.78
C ALA A 136 -3.44 0.78 -5.68
N ALA A 137 -2.59 1.75 -5.30
CA ALA A 137 -2.32 2.92 -6.12
C ALA A 137 -1.60 2.60 -7.45
N CYS A 138 -0.64 1.67 -7.48
CA CYS A 138 0.00 1.23 -8.74
C CYS A 138 -0.99 0.50 -9.66
N PHE A 139 -1.90 -0.28 -9.07
CA PHE A 139 -2.94 -1.00 -9.79
C PHE A 139 -3.96 -0.06 -10.42
N LEU A 140 -4.38 1.01 -9.72
CA LEU A 140 -5.26 2.04 -10.30
C LEU A 140 -4.65 2.69 -11.55
N ASP A 141 -3.38 3.09 -11.46
CA ASP A 141 -2.64 3.68 -12.58
C ASP A 141 -2.50 2.70 -13.76
N SER A 142 -2.22 1.43 -13.48
CA SER A 142 -2.09 0.38 -14.51
C SER A 142 -3.42 0.03 -15.16
N MET A 143 -4.51 -0.04 -14.40
CA MET A 143 -5.85 -0.28 -14.94
C MET A 143 -6.31 0.86 -15.85
N ALA A 144 -6.00 2.12 -15.52
CA ALA A 144 -6.30 3.25 -16.40
C ALA A 144 -5.41 3.22 -17.66
N THR A 145 -4.12 2.93 -17.51
CA THR A 145 -3.16 2.83 -18.63
C THR A 145 -3.53 1.71 -19.61
N LEU A 146 -3.92 0.56 -19.09
CA LEU A 146 -4.36 -0.61 -19.86
C LEU A 146 -5.83 -0.55 -20.27
N LYS A 147 -6.53 0.55 -19.98
CA LYS A 147 -7.91 0.82 -20.39
C LYS A 147 -8.93 -0.18 -19.83
N TYR A 148 -8.68 -0.75 -18.66
CA TYR A 148 -9.65 -1.60 -17.96
C TYR A 148 -10.68 -0.74 -17.21
N PRO A 149 -11.99 -0.99 -17.38
CA PRO A 149 -13.03 -0.28 -16.64
C PRO A 149 -12.97 -0.58 -15.14
N CYS A 150 -12.50 0.37 -14.33
CA CYS A 150 -12.32 0.13 -12.91
C CYS A 150 -12.76 1.28 -12.01
N TYR A 151 -13.10 0.90 -10.79
CA TYR A 151 -13.21 1.80 -9.65
C TYR A 151 -12.34 1.28 -8.50
N GLY A 152 -11.54 2.15 -7.90
CA GLY A 152 -11.03 1.95 -6.54
C GLY A 152 -12.05 2.44 -5.52
N TYR A 153 -12.23 1.71 -4.42
CA TYR A 153 -13.07 2.10 -3.30
C TYR A 153 -12.26 2.07 -2.01
N GLY A 154 -12.32 3.16 -1.24
CA GLY A 154 -11.73 3.27 0.11
C GLY A 154 -12.48 4.24 1.03
N ILE A 155 -11.84 4.62 2.13
CA ILE A 155 -12.34 5.64 3.09
C ILE A 155 -11.54 6.93 2.90
N ARG A 156 -12.22 8.08 3.01
CA ARG A 156 -11.58 9.40 2.98
C ARG A 156 -11.11 9.79 4.38
N TYR A 157 -9.91 9.35 4.76
CA TYR A 157 -9.35 9.64 6.08
C TYR A 157 -8.98 11.12 6.24
N GLU A 158 -9.45 11.75 7.31
CA GLU A 158 -9.12 13.16 7.59
C GLU A 158 -7.67 13.38 8.03
N TYR A 159 -7.11 12.45 8.80
CA TYR A 159 -5.80 12.58 9.43
C TYR A 159 -4.82 11.45 9.09
N GLY A 160 -5.17 10.64 8.08
CA GLY A 160 -4.41 9.44 7.67
C GLY A 160 -4.11 8.51 8.83
N ILE A 161 -2.88 7.99 8.89
CA ILE A 161 -2.41 7.22 10.04
C ILE A 161 -1.83 8.16 11.11
N PHE A 162 -0.75 8.87 10.77
CA PHE A 162 -0.13 9.97 11.50
C PHE A 162 1.07 10.53 10.70
N SER A 163 1.41 11.79 10.94
CA SER A 163 2.71 12.37 10.64
C SER A 163 3.71 11.96 11.72
N GLN A 164 4.81 11.32 11.31
CA GLN A 164 5.87 10.92 12.23
C GLN A 164 6.75 12.13 12.58
N LYS A 165 7.05 12.31 13.86
CA LYS A 165 8.10 13.21 14.33
C LYS A 165 9.07 12.43 15.21
N ILE A 166 10.34 12.81 15.18
CA ILE A 166 11.34 12.25 16.09
C ILE A 166 11.66 13.29 17.15
N LYS A 167 11.50 12.92 18.41
CA LYS A 167 11.82 13.76 19.56
C LYS A 167 12.70 12.94 20.51
N ASP A 168 13.90 13.44 20.80
CA ASP A 168 14.87 12.76 21.67
C ASP A 168 15.15 11.31 21.23
N GLY A 169 15.15 11.05 19.92
CA GLY A 169 15.30 9.73 19.30
C GLY A 169 14.04 8.85 19.31
N TYR A 170 12.94 9.30 19.94
CA TYR A 170 11.67 8.57 19.96
C TYR A 170 10.73 9.00 18.85
N GLN A 171 10.01 8.02 18.28
CA GLN A 171 8.85 8.30 17.45
C GLN A 171 7.72 8.92 18.29
N THR A 172 7.22 10.05 17.81
CA THR A 172 6.00 10.71 18.27
C THR A 172 5.03 10.88 17.10
N GLU A 173 3.76 10.65 17.37
CA GLU A 173 2.68 10.67 16.39
C GLU A 173 1.94 12.03 16.44
N ALA A 174 1.80 12.68 15.29
CA ALA A 174 1.00 13.90 15.12
C ALA A 174 -0.08 13.68 14.04
N PRO A 175 -1.22 14.37 14.07
CA PRO A 175 -2.23 14.25 13.03
C PRO A 175 -1.72 14.74 11.67
N ASP A 176 -2.00 13.99 10.60
CA ASP A 176 -1.64 14.37 9.23
C ASP A 176 -2.71 15.29 8.62
N ASN A 177 -2.50 16.60 8.69
CA ASN A 177 -3.51 17.61 8.34
C ASN A 177 -3.61 17.91 6.82
N TRP A 178 -3.51 16.89 5.98
CA TRP A 178 -3.51 17.04 4.51
C TRP A 178 -4.78 17.72 3.95
N LEU A 179 -5.91 17.60 4.65
CA LEU A 179 -7.20 18.20 4.27
C LEU A 179 -7.50 19.56 4.92
N ARG A 180 -6.54 20.17 5.63
CA ARG A 180 -6.77 21.45 6.36
C ARG A 180 -7.40 22.55 5.49
N TYR A 181 -7.06 22.59 4.21
CA TYR A 181 -7.57 23.60 3.28
C TYR A 181 -8.38 22.97 2.13
N GLY A 182 -8.93 21.78 2.36
CA GLY A 182 -9.50 20.92 1.31
C GLY A 182 -8.43 20.31 0.40
N ASN A 183 -8.90 19.58 -0.62
CA ASN A 183 -8.05 18.99 -1.65
C ASN A 183 -8.61 19.33 -3.04
N PRO A 184 -7.84 20.04 -3.90
CA PRO A 184 -8.34 20.48 -5.20
C PRO A 184 -8.52 19.35 -6.21
N TRP A 185 -8.04 18.13 -5.97
CA TRP A 185 -8.26 16.98 -6.86
C TRP A 185 -9.64 16.34 -6.70
N GLU A 186 -10.29 16.54 -5.54
CA GLU A 186 -11.54 15.85 -5.19
C GLU A 186 -12.77 16.47 -5.88
N PHE A 187 -13.68 15.59 -6.30
CA PHE A 187 -15.06 15.95 -6.63
C PHE A 187 -15.99 15.43 -5.53
N PRO A 188 -16.49 16.29 -4.63
CA PRO A 188 -17.53 15.88 -3.68
C PRO A 188 -18.83 15.52 -4.44
N ARG A 189 -19.50 14.46 -4.00
CA ARG A 189 -20.75 13.94 -4.59
C ARG A 189 -21.88 13.94 -3.55
N PRO A 190 -22.41 15.10 -3.14
CA PRO A 190 -23.48 15.17 -2.14
C PRO A 190 -24.76 14.45 -2.58
N GLU A 191 -24.96 14.26 -3.88
CA GLU A 191 -26.05 13.48 -4.45
C GLU A 191 -25.87 11.95 -4.29
N LEU A 192 -24.69 11.50 -3.88
CA LEU A 192 -24.36 10.09 -3.60
C LEU A 192 -24.11 9.93 -2.10
N LEU A 193 -25.21 9.91 -1.36
CA LEU A 193 -25.24 9.81 0.09
C LEU A 193 -26.05 8.56 0.48
N TYR A 194 -25.39 7.59 1.13
CA TYR A 194 -26.00 6.30 1.48
C TYR A 194 -26.10 6.12 2.99
N PRO A 195 -27.26 5.70 3.53
CA PRO A 195 -27.36 5.33 4.94
C PRO A 195 -26.66 4.00 5.19
N VAL A 196 -25.80 3.95 6.20
CA VAL A 196 -25.14 2.75 6.71
C VAL A 196 -25.69 2.48 8.10
N ARG A 197 -26.22 1.27 8.29
CA ARG A 197 -26.90 0.86 9.52
C ARG A 197 -25.98 0.12 10.49
N PHE A 198 -26.14 0.35 11.78
CA PHE A 198 -25.46 -0.36 12.86
C PHE A 198 -26.43 -0.75 13.96
N TYR A 199 -26.06 -1.76 14.77
CA TYR A 199 -26.82 -2.25 15.91
C TYR A 199 -28.22 -2.76 15.54
N GLY A 200 -29.24 -2.45 16.35
CA GLY A 200 -30.62 -2.87 16.13
C GLY A 200 -30.88 -4.36 16.36
N ARG A 201 -31.97 -4.86 15.77
CA ARG A 201 -32.44 -6.24 15.93
C ARG A 201 -33.04 -6.80 14.65
N VAL A 202 -33.08 -8.12 14.54
CA VAL A 202 -33.67 -8.82 13.39
C VAL A 202 -35.02 -9.41 13.76
N LEU A 203 -36.06 -9.09 12.99
CA LEU A 203 -37.36 -9.76 13.03
C LEU A 203 -37.47 -10.74 11.86
N GLN A 204 -38.04 -11.92 12.10
CA GLN A 204 -38.36 -12.87 11.05
C GLN A 204 -39.87 -12.95 10.85
N HIS A 205 -40.30 -12.79 9.61
CA HIS A 205 -41.68 -12.93 9.18
C HIS A 205 -41.80 -14.16 8.29
N GLY A 206 -42.70 -15.08 8.64
CA GLY A 206 -43.14 -16.13 7.73
C GLY A 206 -44.36 -15.66 6.96
N HIS A 207 -44.26 -15.50 5.63
CA HIS A 207 -45.43 -15.25 4.79
C HIS A 207 -45.35 -16.12 3.53
N ASN A 208 -46.41 -16.90 3.25
CA ASN A 208 -46.51 -17.81 2.09
C ASN A 208 -45.36 -18.82 1.96
N GLY A 209 -44.86 -19.39 3.07
CA GLY A 209 -43.80 -20.41 3.04
C GLY A 209 -42.39 -19.87 2.78
N ARG A 210 -42.22 -18.55 2.63
CA ARG A 210 -40.91 -17.87 2.58
C ARG A 210 -40.65 -17.14 3.89
N SER A 211 -39.45 -17.32 4.44
CA SER A 211 -38.99 -16.58 5.61
C SER A 211 -38.29 -15.30 5.14
N ARG A 212 -38.81 -14.14 5.55
CA ARG A 212 -38.18 -12.83 5.29
C ARG A 212 -37.63 -12.28 6.60
N SER A 213 -36.39 -11.81 6.59
CA SER A 213 -35.77 -11.14 7.72
C SER A 213 -35.80 -9.63 7.51
N GLU A 214 -36.17 -8.87 8.54
CA GLU A 214 -36.11 -7.41 8.57
C GLU A 214 -35.15 -6.95 9.67
N TRP A 215 -34.22 -6.06 9.32
CA TRP A 215 -33.26 -5.48 10.27
C TRP A 215 -33.72 -4.08 10.65
N LEU A 216 -34.15 -3.92 11.90
CA LEU A 216 -34.87 -2.75 12.42
C LEU A 216 -34.17 -2.16 13.64
N ASP A 217 -34.62 -0.96 14.04
CA ASP A 217 -34.15 -0.22 15.23
C ASP A 217 -32.63 0.05 15.21
N THR A 218 -32.10 0.37 14.03
CA THR A 218 -30.65 0.58 13.78
C THR A 218 -30.25 2.05 13.93
N ASP A 219 -29.01 2.27 14.34
CA ASP A 219 -28.35 3.58 14.19
C ASP A 219 -27.92 3.79 12.74
N GLU A 220 -28.04 5.00 12.20
CA GLU A 220 -27.67 5.32 10.83
C GLU A 220 -26.55 6.36 10.76
N ILE A 221 -25.54 6.08 9.93
CA ILE A 221 -24.45 6.99 9.57
C ILE A 221 -24.48 7.18 8.05
N MET A 222 -24.35 8.41 7.57
CA MET A 222 -24.38 8.69 6.14
C MET A 222 -22.99 8.57 5.53
N ALA A 223 -22.87 7.87 4.40
CA ALA A 223 -21.65 7.76 3.61
C ALA A 223 -21.73 8.65 2.38
N MET A 224 -20.93 9.71 2.34
CA MET A 224 -20.83 10.64 1.21
C MET A 224 -19.63 10.28 0.32
N ALA A 225 -19.85 10.20 -0.99
CA ALA A 225 -18.76 9.94 -1.95
C ALA A 225 -17.91 11.19 -2.24
N TYR A 226 -16.61 10.97 -2.36
CA TYR A 226 -15.62 11.88 -2.92
C TYR A 226 -14.85 11.14 -4.01
N ASP A 227 -14.85 11.68 -5.22
CA ASP A 227 -14.20 11.05 -6.37
C ASP A 227 -12.86 11.71 -6.71
N TYR A 228 -11.88 10.88 -7.02
CA TYR A 228 -10.60 11.23 -7.63
C TYR A 228 -10.54 10.68 -9.07
N PRO A 229 -10.21 11.50 -10.07
CA PRO A 229 -9.94 11.01 -11.41
C PRO A 229 -8.59 10.26 -11.43
N VAL A 230 -8.50 9.12 -12.11
CA VAL A 230 -7.24 8.38 -12.29
C VAL A 230 -6.92 8.28 -13.77
N PRO A 231 -6.04 9.13 -14.33
CA PRO A 231 -5.70 9.11 -15.74
C PRO A 231 -4.81 7.92 -16.10
N GLY A 232 -5.04 7.33 -17.27
CA GLY A 232 -4.12 6.38 -17.89
C GLY A 232 -2.98 7.09 -18.61
N PHE A 233 -1.81 6.47 -18.65
CA PHE A 233 -0.64 7.02 -19.34
C PHE A 233 -0.89 7.08 -20.86
N HIS A 234 -0.78 8.29 -21.41
CA HIS A 234 -0.84 8.60 -22.85
C HIS A 234 -2.09 8.02 -23.54
N ASN A 235 -3.24 8.08 -22.85
CA ASN A 235 -4.53 7.67 -23.41
C ASN A 235 -5.67 8.59 -22.93
N ALA A 236 -6.88 8.36 -23.46
CA ALA A 236 -8.06 9.15 -23.10
C ALA A 236 -8.82 8.64 -21.87
N ILE A 237 -8.44 7.49 -21.32
CA ILE A 237 -9.16 6.84 -20.22
C ILE A 237 -8.83 7.52 -18.90
N VAL A 238 -9.88 7.87 -18.17
CA VAL A 238 -9.79 8.30 -16.77
C VAL A 238 -10.72 7.43 -15.95
N ASN A 239 -10.15 6.59 -15.09
CA ASN A 239 -10.89 5.77 -14.13
C ASN A 239 -11.20 6.57 -12.84
N THR A 240 -11.83 5.92 -11.87
CA THR A 240 -12.27 6.59 -10.63
C THR A 240 -11.68 5.91 -9.39
N LEU A 241 -11.15 6.70 -8.45
CA LEU A 241 -11.02 6.30 -7.06
C LEU A 241 -12.13 7.00 -6.27
N ARG A 242 -13.00 6.24 -5.61
CA ARG A 242 -14.09 6.74 -4.77
C ARG A 242 -13.78 6.50 -3.30
N LEU A 243 -13.86 7.56 -2.51
CA LEU A 243 -13.61 7.52 -1.08
C LEU A 243 -14.87 7.93 -0.32
N TRP A 244 -15.19 7.20 0.75
CA TRP A 244 -16.34 7.50 1.60
C TRP A 244 -15.94 8.36 2.80
N ALA A 245 -16.63 9.48 2.98
CA ALA A 245 -16.59 10.26 4.22
C ALA A 245 -17.84 9.98 5.04
N ALA A 246 -17.66 9.70 6.33
CA ALA A 246 -18.78 9.60 7.27
C ALA A 246 -19.35 10.99 7.52
N LYS A 247 -20.68 11.09 7.52
CA LYS A 247 -21.45 12.31 7.79
C LYS A 247 -22.54 11.99 8.79
N SER A 248 -22.77 12.90 9.72
CA SER A 248 -23.86 12.78 10.69
C SER A 248 -25.22 12.89 10.01
N THR A 249 -26.20 12.10 10.46
CA THR A 249 -27.62 12.26 10.08
C THR A 249 -28.22 13.53 10.69
N ARG A 250 -27.70 13.96 11.85
CA ARG A 250 -28.05 15.20 12.55
C ARG A 250 -26.78 15.97 12.88
N GLU A 251 -26.55 17.11 12.23
CA GLU A 251 -25.31 17.87 12.43
C GLU A 251 -25.26 18.61 13.77
N PHE A 252 -26.42 18.93 14.37
CA PHE A 252 -26.51 19.81 15.54
C PHE A 252 -27.82 19.61 16.33
N ASP A 253 -27.74 19.63 17.66
CA ASP A 253 -28.91 19.68 18.55
C ASP A 253 -29.07 21.06 19.20
N PHE A 254 -30.11 21.79 18.77
CA PHE A 254 -30.44 23.11 19.31
C PHE A 254 -30.89 23.09 20.77
N GLU A 255 -31.45 22.00 21.27
CA GLU A 255 -31.93 21.92 22.65
C GLU A 255 -30.74 21.92 23.62
N TYR A 256 -29.75 21.08 23.38
CA TYR A 256 -28.51 21.06 24.16
C TYR A 256 -27.74 22.38 24.05
N PHE A 257 -27.68 22.96 22.84
CA PHE A 257 -26.99 24.24 22.63
C PHE A 257 -27.65 25.39 23.40
N ASN A 258 -28.98 25.50 23.33
CA ASN A 258 -29.72 26.56 24.03
C ASN A 258 -29.64 26.42 25.56
N ASN A 259 -29.44 25.18 26.05
CA ASN A 259 -29.22 24.89 27.47
C ASN A 259 -27.76 25.04 27.91
N GLY A 260 -26.85 25.48 27.03
CA GLY A 260 -25.43 25.72 27.32
C GLY A 260 -24.54 24.48 27.30
N ASP A 261 -25.06 23.31 26.93
CA ASP A 261 -24.29 22.06 26.80
C ASP A 261 -23.76 21.91 25.36
N TYR A 262 -22.78 22.74 25.03
CA TYR A 262 -22.23 22.83 23.67
C TYR A 262 -21.53 21.54 23.20
N VAL A 263 -21.05 20.70 24.13
CA VAL A 263 -20.40 19.42 23.78
C VAL A 263 -21.45 18.41 23.33
N LYS A 264 -22.56 18.27 24.07
CA LYS A 264 -23.66 17.38 23.66
C LYS A 264 -24.34 17.82 22.37
N ALA A 265 -24.43 19.14 22.14
CA ALA A 265 -25.00 19.68 20.91
C ALA A 265 -24.33 19.16 19.62
N VAL A 266 -23.09 18.68 19.69
CA VAL A 266 -22.31 18.13 18.57
C VAL A 266 -21.79 16.71 18.80
N GLU A 267 -22.23 16.04 19.86
CA GLU A 267 -21.72 14.72 20.26
C GLU A 267 -22.03 13.64 19.21
N ASP A 268 -23.27 13.58 18.73
CA ASP A 268 -23.71 12.64 17.68
C ASP A 268 -22.88 12.79 16.40
N LYS A 269 -22.59 14.05 16.03
CA LYS A 269 -21.73 14.37 14.89
C LYS A 269 -20.32 13.84 15.10
N ASN A 270 -19.72 14.13 16.25
CA ASN A 270 -18.36 13.69 16.56
C ASN A 270 -18.25 12.15 16.58
N SER A 271 -19.22 11.46 17.19
CA SER A 271 -19.26 10.01 17.27
C SER A 271 -19.36 9.36 15.89
N SER A 272 -20.25 9.87 15.03
CA SER A 272 -20.50 9.34 13.68
C SER A 272 -19.32 9.58 12.73
N GLU A 273 -18.71 10.77 12.78
CA GLU A 273 -17.61 11.13 11.87
C GLU A 273 -16.28 10.48 12.24
N ASN A 274 -16.13 9.92 13.45
CA ASN A 274 -14.91 9.21 13.88
C ASN A 274 -14.51 8.06 12.94
N ILE A 275 -15.48 7.45 12.25
CA ILE A 275 -15.26 6.35 11.30
C ILE A 275 -14.29 6.76 10.19
N SER A 276 -14.34 8.01 9.69
CA SER A 276 -13.44 8.46 8.62
C SER A 276 -12.32 9.39 9.10
N LYS A 277 -11.98 9.40 10.40
CA LYS A 277 -10.91 10.27 10.90
C LYS A 277 -9.51 9.71 10.67
N VAL A 278 -9.25 8.47 11.14
CA VAL A 278 -7.90 7.88 11.20
C VAL A 278 -7.90 6.48 10.60
N LEU A 279 -6.86 6.17 9.82
CA LEU A 279 -6.57 4.85 9.27
C LEU A 279 -5.92 3.95 10.34
N TYR A 280 -6.43 2.73 10.50
CA TYR A 280 -5.98 1.76 11.52
C TYR A 280 -5.94 2.36 12.93
N PRO A 281 -7.10 2.76 13.49
CA PRO A 281 -7.16 3.24 14.87
C PRO A 281 -6.62 2.16 15.82
N ASN A 282 -6.02 2.59 16.93
CA ASN A 282 -5.47 1.67 17.93
C ASN A 282 -6.59 0.75 18.46
N ASP A 283 -6.41 -0.57 18.27
CA ASP A 283 -7.39 -1.61 18.59
C ASP A 283 -7.00 -2.44 19.82
N TYR A 284 -6.12 -1.92 20.68
CA TYR A 284 -5.86 -2.53 21.99
C TYR A 284 -7.10 -2.56 22.88
N SER A 285 -7.94 -1.52 22.79
CA SER A 285 -9.18 -1.40 23.55
C SER A 285 -10.37 -1.99 22.79
N THR A 286 -11.39 -2.43 23.53
CA THR A 286 -12.66 -2.92 22.93
C THR A 286 -13.31 -1.86 22.02
N ALA A 287 -13.26 -0.58 22.41
CA ALA A 287 -13.77 0.52 21.62
C ALA A 287 -13.00 0.69 20.30
N GLY A 288 -11.67 0.52 20.31
CA GLY A 288 -10.84 0.57 19.11
C GLY A 288 -11.14 -0.57 18.14
N LYS A 289 -11.33 -1.80 18.66
CA LYS A 289 -11.78 -2.96 17.87
C LYS A 289 -13.14 -2.71 17.22
N GLU A 290 -14.09 -2.23 18.00
CA GLU A 290 -15.42 -1.90 17.49
C GLU A 290 -15.37 -0.82 16.40
N LEU A 291 -14.57 0.24 16.59
CA LEU A 291 -14.39 1.29 15.57
C LEU A 291 -13.79 0.73 14.28
N ARG A 292 -12.77 -0.14 14.36
CA ARG A 292 -12.17 -0.79 13.18
C ARG A 292 -13.18 -1.66 12.42
N LEU A 293 -14.02 -2.42 13.13
CA LEU A 293 -15.11 -3.19 12.49
C LEU A 293 -16.17 -2.25 11.88
N LYS A 294 -16.54 -1.16 12.56
CA LYS A 294 -17.44 -0.13 12.01
C LYS A 294 -16.88 0.47 10.72
N GLN A 295 -15.58 0.78 10.66
CA GLN A 295 -14.91 1.28 9.45
C GLN A 295 -15.01 0.31 8.29
N GLN A 296 -14.69 -0.96 8.52
CA GLN A 296 -14.76 -2.00 7.49
C GLN A 296 -16.18 -2.15 6.94
N TYR A 297 -17.17 -2.24 7.83
CA TYR A 297 -18.56 -2.38 7.40
C TYR A 297 -19.09 -1.11 6.72
N PHE A 298 -18.82 0.09 7.27
CA PHE A 298 -19.23 1.36 6.67
C PHE A 298 -18.77 1.49 5.23
N PHE A 299 -17.49 1.24 5.02
CA PHE A 299 -16.87 1.24 3.71
C PHE A 299 -17.51 0.24 2.73
N VAL A 300 -17.73 -0.99 3.19
CA VAL A 300 -18.30 -2.07 2.39
C VAL A 300 -19.76 -1.80 2.03
N ALA A 301 -20.59 -1.42 3.00
CA ALA A 301 -22.02 -1.20 2.81
C ALA A 301 -22.26 -0.05 1.82
N ALA A 302 -21.57 1.08 2.00
CA ALA A 302 -21.65 2.21 1.07
C ALA A 302 -21.19 1.82 -0.35
N THR A 303 -20.13 1.03 -0.45
CA THR A 303 -19.61 0.54 -1.74
C THR A 303 -20.61 -0.36 -2.45
N LEU A 304 -21.17 -1.37 -1.76
CA LEU A 304 -22.13 -2.29 -2.35
C LEU A 304 -23.44 -1.59 -2.73
N ALA A 305 -23.91 -0.63 -1.93
CA ALA A 305 -25.05 0.21 -2.28
C ALA A 305 -24.80 0.97 -3.60
N ASP A 306 -23.61 1.55 -3.80
CA ASP A 306 -23.27 2.24 -5.03
C ASP A 306 -23.10 1.30 -6.24
N VAL A 307 -22.50 0.12 -6.05
CA VAL A 307 -22.37 -0.93 -7.07
C VAL A 307 -23.74 -1.37 -7.56
N VAL A 308 -24.63 -1.72 -6.63
CA VAL A 308 -26.00 -2.18 -6.92
C VAL A 308 -26.81 -1.08 -7.60
N ARG A 309 -26.78 0.15 -7.07
CA ARG A 309 -27.42 1.31 -7.71
C ARG A 309 -26.95 1.49 -9.15
N ARG A 310 -25.64 1.37 -9.41
CA ARG A 310 -25.08 1.54 -10.75
C ARG A 310 -25.53 0.45 -11.70
N TYR A 311 -25.54 -0.81 -11.24
CA TYR A 311 -26.05 -1.95 -12.01
C TYR A 311 -27.53 -1.74 -12.38
N LYS A 312 -28.37 -1.36 -11.42
CA LYS A 312 -29.81 -1.13 -11.62
C LYS A 312 -30.15 0.00 -12.61
N LYS A 313 -29.21 0.87 -12.96
CA LYS A 313 -29.47 1.93 -13.97
C LYS A 313 -29.83 1.35 -15.34
N PHE A 314 -29.21 0.23 -15.71
CA PHE A 314 -29.33 -0.36 -17.05
C PHE A 314 -29.72 -1.83 -17.07
N HIS A 315 -29.75 -2.49 -15.90
CA HIS A 315 -30.16 -3.89 -15.76
C HIS A 315 -31.37 -4.02 -14.82
N GLN A 316 -32.35 -4.85 -15.22
CA GLN A 316 -33.58 -5.07 -14.44
C GLN A 316 -33.53 -6.31 -13.53
N GLY A 317 -32.53 -7.17 -13.66
CA GLY A 317 -32.39 -8.37 -12.83
C GLY A 317 -30.93 -8.76 -12.66
N TYR A 318 -30.63 -9.62 -11.68
CA TYR A 318 -29.27 -9.91 -11.20
C TYR A 318 -28.61 -11.15 -11.81
N ARG A 319 -29.31 -11.88 -12.69
CA ARG A 319 -28.76 -13.12 -13.27
C ARG A 319 -27.40 -12.90 -13.95
N ASN A 320 -27.23 -11.74 -14.56
CA ASN A 320 -26.00 -11.35 -15.28
C ASN A 320 -25.10 -10.45 -14.43
N PHE A 321 -25.29 -10.42 -13.10
CA PHE A 321 -24.51 -9.55 -12.21
C PHE A 321 -23.01 -9.87 -12.25
N PRO A 322 -22.56 -11.14 -12.14
CA PRO A 322 -21.13 -11.48 -12.21
C PRO A 322 -20.50 -11.24 -13.59
N GLU A 323 -21.31 -11.16 -14.65
CA GLU A 323 -20.86 -10.85 -16.01
C GLU A 323 -20.56 -9.36 -16.19
N LYS A 324 -21.09 -8.51 -15.31
CA LYS A 324 -20.96 -7.04 -15.36
C LYS A 324 -20.22 -6.44 -14.17
N VAL A 325 -20.13 -7.19 -13.07
CA VAL A 325 -19.52 -6.75 -11.81
C VAL A 325 -18.48 -7.79 -11.38
N ALA A 326 -17.25 -7.35 -11.19
CA ALA A 326 -16.22 -8.09 -10.45
C ALA A 326 -15.81 -7.28 -9.23
N ILE A 327 -15.69 -7.91 -8.07
CA ILE A 327 -15.26 -7.24 -6.84
C ILE A 327 -14.01 -7.93 -6.31
N GLN A 328 -12.91 -7.18 -6.18
CA GLN A 328 -11.66 -7.70 -5.60
C GLN A 328 -11.56 -7.27 -4.14
N LEU A 329 -11.44 -8.25 -3.25
CA LEU A 329 -11.19 -8.09 -1.83
C LEU A 329 -9.68 -8.03 -1.59
N ASN A 330 -9.17 -6.83 -1.30
CA ASN A 330 -7.75 -6.62 -1.02
C ASN A 330 -7.46 -6.84 0.47
N ASP A 331 -6.95 -8.03 0.80
CA ASP A 331 -6.82 -8.56 2.17
C ASP A 331 -8.19 -8.80 2.85
N THR A 332 -8.19 -9.10 4.15
CA THR A 332 -9.38 -9.51 4.92
C THR A 332 -10.31 -8.36 5.32
N HIS A 333 -9.85 -7.12 5.22
CA HIS A 333 -10.62 -5.95 5.65
C HIS A 333 -12.01 -5.83 5.00
N PRO A 334 -12.18 -6.03 3.68
CA PRO A 334 -13.49 -5.99 3.05
C PRO A 334 -14.24 -7.34 3.07
N SER A 335 -13.80 -8.36 3.81
CA SER A 335 -14.44 -9.70 3.82
C SER A 335 -15.92 -9.67 4.23
N ILE A 336 -16.34 -8.65 5.00
CA ILE A 336 -17.77 -8.46 5.36
C ILE A 336 -18.64 -8.10 4.13
N ALA A 337 -18.04 -7.83 2.97
CA ALA A 337 -18.77 -7.66 1.70
C ALA A 337 -19.50 -8.92 1.25
N VAL A 338 -18.98 -10.10 1.59
CA VAL A 338 -19.65 -11.38 1.29
C VAL A 338 -21.03 -11.45 1.96
N PRO A 339 -21.15 -11.35 3.31
CA PRO A 339 -22.46 -11.36 3.94
C PRO A 339 -23.31 -10.12 3.64
N GLU A 340 -22.72 -8.95 3.35
CA GLU A 340 -23.52 -7.78 2.96
C GLU A 340 -24.17 -7.93 1.57
N LEU A 341 -23.46 -8.49 0.58
CA LEU A 341 -24.09 -8.77 -0.72
C LEU A 341 -25.19 -9.83 -0.57
N MET A 342 -24.97 -10.86 0.25
CA MET A 342 -26.02 -11.83 0.61
C MET A 342 -27.23 -11.16 1.26
N ARG A 343 -27.02 -10.21 2.17
CA ARG A 343 -28.10 -9.47 2.83
C ARG A 343 -28.92 -8.69 1.80
N ILE A 344 -28.27 -7.96 0.90
CA ILE A 344 -28.96 -7.21 -0.16
C ILE A 344 -29.77 -8.15 -1.04
N LEU A 345 -29.15 -9.23 -1.56
CA LEU A 345 -29.82 -10.15 -2.48
C LEU A 345 -31.01 -10.88 -1.83
N VAL A 346 -30.87 -11.34 -0.58
CA VAL A 346 -31.91 -12.10 0.12
C VAL A 346 -33.00 -11.19 0.69
N ASP A 347 -32.61 -10.16 1.45
CA ASP A 347 -33.57 -9.39 2.25
C ASP A 347 -34.24 -8.26 1.43
N GLU A 348 -33.50 -7.63 0.51
CA GLU A 348 -33.97 -6.49 -0.29
C GLU A 348 -34.46 -6.93 -1.67
N GLU A 349 -33.71 -7.79 -2.37
CA GLU A 349 -34.06 -8.25 -3.72
C GLU A 349 -34.91 -9.53 -3.73
N GLY A 350 -35.05 -10.21 -2.59
CA GLY A 350 -35.94 -11.37 -2.43
C GLY A 350 -35.46 -12.67 -3.10
N PHE A 351 -34.14 -12.83 -3.31
CA PHE A 351 -33.57 -14.07 -3.85
C PHE A 351 -33.64 -15.21 -2.84
N GLU A 352 -33.85 -16.42 -3.36
CA GLU A 352 -33.61 -17.64 -2.59
C GLU A 352 -32.11 -17.74 -2.23
N TRP A 353 -31.82 -18.34 -1.08
CA TRP A 353 -30.45 -18.36 -0.55
C TRP A 353 -29.42 -18.96 -1.52
N SER A 354 -29.75 -20.07 -2.19
CA SER A 354 -28.83 -20.73 -3.14
C SER A 354 -28.45 -19.81 -4.28
N ASP A 355 -29.44 -19.14 -4.86
CA ASP A 355 -29.24 -18.28 -6.03
C ASP A 355 -28.44 -17.03 -5.63
N ALA A 356 -28.74 -16.45 -4.47
CA ALA A 356 -27.96 -15.35 -3.91
C ALA A 356 -26.50 -15.75 -3.64
N TRP A 357 -26.27 -16.96 -3.12
CA TRP A 357 -24.94 -17.48 -2.81
C TRP A 357 -24.10 -17.73 -4.07
N ASP A 358 -24.71 -18.28 -5.13
CA ASP A 358 -24.04 -18.52 -6.41
C ASP A 358 -23.63 -17.20 -7.07
N LEU A 359 -24.52 -16.20 -7.09
CA LEU A 359 -24.22 -14.86 -7.58
C LEU A 359 -23.12 -14.19 -6.76
N THR A 360 -23.19 -14.30 -5.43
CA THR A 360 -22.20 -13.73 -4.50
C THR A 360 -20.82 -14.35 -4.75
N THR A 361 -20.72 -15.67 -4.74
CA THR A 361 -19.46 -16.39 -4.94
C THR A 361 -18.85 -16.07 -6.30
N ALA A 362 -19.65 -16.00 -7.35
CA ALA A 362 -19.19 -15.68 -8.71
C ALA A 362 -18.72 -14.23 -8.88
N THR A 363 -19.06 -13.33 -7.96
CA THR A 363 -18.72 -11.89 -8.06
C THR A 363 -17.37 -11.57 -7.40
N PHE A 364 -17.01 -12.28 -6.33
CA PHE A 364 -15.85 -11.93 -5.49
C PHE A 364 -14.59 -12.71 -5.85
N GLY A 365 -13.46 -12.00 -5.94
CA GLY A 365 -12.10 -12.53 -5.87
C GLY A 365 -11.39 -12.04 -4.61
N TYR A 366 -10.56 -12.88 -3.99
CA TYR A 366 -9.83 -12.56 -2.76
C TYR A 366 -8.31 -12.60 -2.95
N THR A 367 -7.62 -11.51 -2.61
CA THR A 367 -6.16 -11.47 -2.53
C THR A 367 -5.71 -11.50 -1.08
N ASN A 368 -4.88 -12.47 -0.72
CA ASN A 368 -4.22 -12.51 0.58
C ASN A 368 -2.82 -11.87 0.50
N HIS A 369 -2.47 -11.06 1.50
CA HIS A 369 -1.20 -10.32 1.58
C HIS A 369 -0.34 -10.69 2.79
N THR A 370 -0.67 -11.77 3.51
CA THR A 370 0.00 -12.10 4.77
C THR A 370 -0.13 -13.58 5.13
N ILE A 371 0.96 -14.13 5.65
CA ILE A 371 0.99 -15.45 6.29
C ILE A 371 0.87 -15.37 7.82
N LEU A 372 1.00 -14.17 8.39
CA LEU A 372 1.02 -13.95 9.83
C LEU A 372 -0.39 -14.15 10.41
N PRO A 373 -0.58 -15.08 11.38
CA PRO A 373 -1.87 -15.31 12.01
C PRO A 373 -2.49 -14.04 12.63
N GLU A 374 -1.66 -13.17 13.19
CA GLU A 374 -2.08 -11.88 13.77
C GLU A 374 -2.67 -10.89 12.76
N ALA A 375 -2.37 -11.07 11.46
CA ALA A 375 -2.91 -10.25 10.38
C ALA A 375 -4.12 -10.90 9.69
N LEU A 376 -4.44 -12.17 10.01
CA LEU A 376 -5.66 -12.84 9.58
C LEU A 376 -6.80 -12.48 10.54
N GLU A 377 -7.55 -11.43 10.20
CA GLU A 377 -8.52 -10.82 11.12
C GLU A 377 -9.56 -11.82 11.66
N ARG A 378 -9.73 -11.78 12.99
CA ARG A 378 -10.76 -12.50 13.73
C ARG A 378 -11.53 -11.53 14.61
N TRP A 379 -12.86 -11.62 14.58
CA TRP A 379 -13.74 -10.75 15.36
C TRP A 379 -14.52 -11.57 16.38
N PRO A 380 -14.65 -11.11 17.65
CA PRO A 380 -15.53 -11.78 18.61
C PRO A 380 -16.95 -11.88 18.04
N GLU A 381 -17.53 -13.07 18.13
CA GLU A 381 -18.87 -13.33 17.58
C GLU A 381 -19.92 -12.42 18.21
N GLU A 382 -19.81 -12.17 19.52
CA GLU A 382 -20.66 -11.24 20.27
C GLU A 382 -20.57 -9.80 19.73
N MET A 383 -19.38 -9.36 19.33
CA MET A 383 -19.17 -8.02 18.79
C MET A 383 -19.89 -7.87 17.44
N ILE A 384 -19.79 -8.86 16.55
CA ILE A 384 -20.56 -8.88 15.30
C ILE A 384 -22.05 -8.99 15.60
N GLY A 385 -22.46 -9.83 16.55
CA GLY A 385 -23.86 -9.99 16.92
C GLY A 385 -24.52 -8.73 17.45
N ARG A 386 -23.78 -7.92 18.22
CA ARG A 386 -24.26 -6.62 18.71
C ARG A 386 -24.28 -5.57 17.59
N LEU A 387 -23.23 -5.49 16.78
CA LEU A 387 -23.07 -4.41 15.80
C LEU A 387 -23.82 -4.68 14.48
N LEU A 388 -23.85 -5.94 14.05
CA LEU A 388 -24.32 -6.42 12.74
C LEU A 388 -25.12 -7.73 12.92
N PRO A 389 -26.24 -7.71 13.66
CA PRO A 389 -26.97 -8.92 14.03
C PRO A 389 -27.45 -9.74 12.82
N ARG A 390 -27.85 -9.06 11.73
CA ARG A 390 -28.29 -9.74 10.50
C ARG A 390 -27.11 -10.43 9.80
N HIS A 391 -25.96 -9.78 9.72
CA HIS A 391 -24.76 -10.37 9.13
C HIS A 391 -24.31 -11.59 9.92
N LEU A 392 -24.38 -11.57 11.25
CA LEU A 392 -24.08 -12.76 12.05
C LEU A 392 -24.98 -13.95 11.71
N GLN A 393 -26.29 -13.73 11.50
CA GLN A 393 -27.20 -14.79 11.06
C GLN A 393 -26.80 -15.36 9.69
N ILE A 394 -26.44 -14.49 8.75
CA ILE A 394 -25.97 -14.89 7.41
C ILE A 394 -24.66 -15.68 7.54
N ILE A 395 -23.70 -15.20 8.33
CA ILE A 395 -22.42 -15.85 8.58
C ILE A 395 -22.62 -17.25 9.17
N ARG A 396 -23.50 -17.40 10.17
CA ARG A 396 -23.85 -18.70 10.76
C ARG A 396 -24.47 -19.66 9.75
N GLU A 397 -25.30 -19.17 8.83
CA GLU A 397 -25.89 -20.01 7.78
C GLU A 397 -24.86 -20.42 6.71
N ILE A 398 -23.94 -19.53 6.33
CA ILE A 398 -22.80 -19.87 5.47
C ILE A 398 -21.95 -20.94 6.15
N ASP A 399 -21.62 -20.76 7.44
CA ASP A 399 -20.81 -21.69 8.22
C ASP A 399 -21.47 -23.07 8.34
N ARG A 400 -22.76 -23.12 8.66
CA ARG A 400 -23.53 -24.38 8.72
C ARG A 400 -23.45 -25.15 7.40
N ARG A 401 -23.62 -24.46 6.27
CA ARG A 401 -23.53 -25.09 4.93
C ARG A 401 -22.10 -25.54 4.60
N LEU A 402 -21.10 -24.74 4.95
CA LEU A 402 -19.69 -25.09 4.81
C LEU A 402 -19.36 -26.36 5.59
N LEU A 403 -19.75 -26.44 6.86
CA LEU A 403 -19.48 -27.60 7.72
C LEU A 403 -20.16 -28.87 7.22
N ILE A 404 -21.35 -28.77 6.62
CA ILE A 404 -22.00 -29.90 5.92
C ILE A 404 -21.15 -30.32 4.72
N HIS A 405 -20.65 -29.38 3.91
CA HIS A 405 -19.80 -29.67 2.76
C HIS A 405 -18.48 -30.33 3.18
N VAL A 406 -17.82 -29.82 4.22
CA VAL A 406 -16.61 -30.40 4.82
C VAL A 406 -16.87 -31.84 5.28
N SER A 407 -17.97 -32.09 5.99
CA SER A 407 -18.34 -33.44 6.46
C SER A 407 -18.52 -34.44 5.32
N ARG A 408 -19.07 -33.98 4.19
CA ARG A 408 -19.29 -34.84 3.01
C ARG A 408 -17.99 -35.10 2.25
N ARG A 409 -17.08 -34.12 2.22
CA ARG A 409 -15.82 -34.20 1.49
C ARG A 409 -14.76 -35.02 2.25
N PHE A 410 -14.74 -34.90 3.58
CA PHE A 410 -13.78 -35.54 4.48
C PHE A 410 -14.53 -36.23 5.64
N PRO A 411 -15.23 -37.35 5.38
CA PRO A 411 -16.02 -38.04 6.40
C PRO A 411 -15.17 -38.59 7.56
N ASP A 412 -13.91 -38.94 7.29
CA ASP A 412 -13.01 -39.59 8.25
C ASP A 412 -12.09 -38.61 9.01
N GLU A 413 -12.20 -37.30 8.76
CA GLU A 413 -11.34 -36.24 9.36
C GLU A 413 -12.19 -35.14 10.04
N PRO A 414 -12.93 -35.47 11.12
CA PRO A 414 -13.87 -34.55 11.75
C PRO A 414 -13.23 -33.25 12.28
N GLU A 415 -11.95 -33.29 12.64
CA GLU A 415 -11.18 -32.14 13.12
C GLU A 415 -10.97 -31.05 12.06
N ARG A 416 -11.13 -31.36 10.76
CA ARG A 416 -11.10 -30.36 9.67
C ARG A 416 -12.18 -29.29 9.85
N LYS A 417 -13.29 -29.61 10.51
CA LYS A 417 -14.36 -28.63 10.81
C LYS A 417 -13.84 -27.47 11.64
N GLU A 418 -13.01 -27.73 12.64
CA GLU A 418 -12.40 -26.69 13.48
C GLU A 418 -11.42 -25.82 12.66
N ARG A 419 -10.70 -26.42 11.72
CA ARG A 419 -9.72 -25.71 10.89
C ARG A 419 -10.34 -24.92 9.74
N THR A 420 -11.54 -25.28 9.30
CA THR A 420 -12.24 -24.67 8.16
C THR A 420 -13.44 -23.81 8.55
N GLY A 421 -14.05 -24.03 9.71
CA GLY A 421 -15.23 -23.31 10.17
C GLY A 421 -15.01 -21.80 10.19
N LEU A 422 -16.02 -21.04 9.77
CA LEU A 422 -16.02 -19.59 9.80
C LEU A 422 -16.12 -19.09 11.24
N ILE A 423 -16.82 -19.82 12.12
CA ILE A 423 -16.96 -19.51 13.53
C ILE A 423 -16.23 -20.56 14.37
N THR A 424 -15.18 -20.16 15.07
CA THR A 424 -14.40 -21.06 15.93
C THR A 424 -13.92 -20.35 17.19
N GLY A 425 -14.02 -21.03 18.34
CA GLY A 425 -13.61 -20.47 19.63
C GLY A 425 -14.33 -19.17 20.02
N GLY A 426 -15.55 -18.92 19.54
CA GLY A 426 -16.28 -17.67 19.78
C GLY A 426 -15.84 -16.49 18.90
N PHE A 427 -15.09 -16.75 17.82
CA PHE A 427 -14.64 -15.73 16.86
C PHE A 427 -15.06 -16.08 15.43
N VAL A 428 -15.36 -15.05 14.65
CA VAL A 428 -15.55 -15.13 13.20
C VAL A 428 -14.21 -14.91 12.49
N ASN A 429 -13.85 -15.82 11.59
CA ASN A 429 -12.58 -15.84 10.86
C ASN A 429 -12.74 -15.20 9.47
N MET A 430 -12.24 -13.98 9.27
CA MET A 430 -12.53 -13.18 8.07
C MET A 430 -11.78 -13.65 6.82
N ALA A 431 -10.60 -14.24 6.97
CA ALA A 431 -9.88 -14.86 5.85
C ALA A 431 -10.67 -16.08 5.31
N ARG A 432 -11.19 -16.92 6.21
CA ARG A 432 -12.02 -18.08 5.85
C ARG A 432 -13.30 -17.62 5.15
N MET A 433 -13.92 -16.54 5.64
CA MET A 433 -15.09 -15.92 5.00
C MET A 433 -14.81 -15.50 3.56
N ALA A 434 -13.70 -14.78 3.32
CA ALA A 434 -13.32 -14.35 1.98
C ALA A 434 -13.05 -15.53 1.04
N ILE A 435 -12.33 -16.55 1.49
CA ILE A 435 -12.02 -17.74 0.68
C ILE A 435 -13.31 -18.47 0.28
N VAL A 436 -14.21 -18.69 1.23
CA VAL A 436 -15.46 -19.43 0.99
C VAL A 436 -16.43 -18.65 0.11
N GLY A 437 -16.51 -17.33 0.29
CA GLY A 437 -17.38 -16.44 -0.48
C GLY A 437 -16.82 -15.96 -1.82
N SER A 438 -15.66 -16.45 -2.26
CA SER A 438 -15.01 -16.04 -3.51
C SER A 438 -14.86 -17.21 -4.49
N HIS A 439 -14.94 -16.90 -5.78
CA HIS A 439 -14.67 -17.88 -6.85
C HIS A 439 -13.17 -18.11 -7.04
N THR A 440 -12.31 -17.23 -6.54
CA THR A 440 -10.86 -17.33 -6.66
C THR A 440 -10.16 -16.66 -5.49
N THR A 441 -9.07 -17.28 -5.02
CA THR A 441 -8.15 -16.77 -4.00
C THR A 441 -6.75 -16.73 -4.60
N ASN A 442 -6.00 -15.65 -4.40
CA ASN A 442 -4.61 -15.59 -4.86
C ASN A 442 -3.63 -15.04 -3.82
N GLY A 443 -2.40 -15.54 -3.89
CA GLY A 443 -1.25 -14.95 -3.24
C GLY A 443 -0.53 -13.94 -4.16
N VAL A 444 0.48 -13.27 -3.59
CA VAL A 444 1.11 -12.06 -4.16
C VAL A 444 2.57 -12.22 -4.56
N SER A 445 3.12 -13.43 -4.38
CA SER A 445 4.37 -13.94 -4.94
C SER A 445 4.24 -15.45 -5.07
N LYS A 446 5.12 -16.09 -5.85
CA LYS A 446 5.07 -17.54 -6.06
C LYS A 446 5.25 -18.31 -4.75
N LEU A 447 6.32 -18.02 -4.00
CA LEU A 447 6.62 -18.61 -2.70
C LEU A 447 5.44 -18.43 -1.72
N HIS A 448 4.92 -17.21 -1.61
CA HIS A 448 3.77 -16.93 -0.75
C HIS A 448 2.55 -17.77 -1.12
N SER A 449 2.24 -17.88 -2.42
CA SER A 449 1.09 -18.65 -2.88
C SER A 449 1.25 -20.14 -2.59
N ASP A 450 2.47 -20.66 -2.61
CA ASP A 450 2.76 -22.05 -2.26
C ASP A 450 2.66 -22.26 -0.73
N ILE A 451 3.13 -21.31 0.10
CA ILE A 451 2.91 -21.32 1.56
C ILE A 451 1.41 -21.30 1.91
N LEU A 452 0.61 -20.50 1.19
CA LEU A 452 -0.85 -20.48 1.40
C LEU A 452 -1.49 -21.84 1.11
N LYS A 453 -1.06 -22.53 0.05
CA LYS A 453 -1.61 -23.84 -0.35
C LYS A 453 -1.14 -24.98 0.55
N ASN A 454 0.11 -24.94 0.98
CA ASN A 454 0.74 -26.06 1.68
C ASN A 454 0.60 -25.95 3.20
N CYS A 455 0.49 -24.73 3.74
CA CYS A 455 0.52 -24.48 5.18
C CYS A 455 -0.74 -23.76 5.67
N VAL A 456 -0.96 -22.51 5.25
CA VAL A 456 -1.92 -21.61 5.91
C VAL A 456 -3.39 -21.98 5.61
N PHE A 457 -3.70 -22.29 4.36
CA PHE A 457 -5.05 -22.59 3.88
C PHE A 457 -5.13 -23.96 3.19
N ASN A 458 -4.30 -24.91 3.63
CA ASN A 458 -4.22 -26.23 3.03
C ASN A 458 -5.58 -26.95 2.95
N ASP A 459 -6.36 -26.92 4.03
CA ASP A 459 -7.68 -27.55 4.04
C ASP A 459 -8.62 -26.94 2.97
N PHE A 460 -8.57 -25.62 2.74
CA PHE A 460 -9.34 -24.97 1.68
C PHE A 460 -8.81 -25.28 0.29
N TYR A 461 -7.49 -25.42 0.13
CA TYR A 461 -6.88 -25.82 -1.13
C TYR A 461 -7.28 -27.25 -1.52
N LEU A 462 -7.35 -28.18 -0.56
CA LEU A 462 -7.84 -29.55 -0.80
C LEU A 462 -9.33 -29.60 -1.18
N MET A 463 -10.11 -28.60 -0.73
CA MET A 463 -11.53 -28.45 -1.10
C MET A 463 -11.71 -27.83 -2.49
N TYR A 464 -10.91 -26.81 -2.82
CA TYR A 464 -11.10 -25.95 -3.99
C TYR A 464 -9.78 -25.68 -4.73
N PRO A 465 -9.06 -26.71 -5.21
CA PRO A 465 -7.69 -26.53 -5.74
C PRO A 465 -7.64 -25.57 -6.93
N GLU A 466 -8.66 -25.57 -7.79
CA GLU A 466 -8.78 -24.71 -8.97
C GLU A 466 -8.98 -23.22 -8.64
N ARG A 467 -9.39 -22.90 -7.41
CA ARG A 467 -9.62 -21.53 -6.94
C ARG A 467 -8.33 -20.85 -6.45
N PHE A 468 -7.25 -21.59 -6.19
CA PHE A 468 -6.00 -21.01 -5.69
C PHE A 468 -5.05 -20.62 -6.81
N ARG A 469 -4.89 -19.32 -7.04
CA ARG A 469 -4.04 -18.72 -8.07
C ARG A 469 -2.84 -18.01 -7.44
N ASN A 470 -1.93 -17.57 -8.30
CA ASN A 470 -0.86 -16.65 -7.96
C ASN A 470 -0.93 -15.49 -8.94
N VAL A 471 -0.77 -14.27 -8.43
CA VAL A 471 -0.46 -13.10 -9.25
C VAL A 471 0.63 -12.33 -8.51
N THR A 472 1.87 -12.43 -8.99
CA THR A 472 2.98 -11.68 -8.38
C THR A 472 2.70 -10.18 -8.46
N ASN A 473 2.93 -9.46 -7.37
CA ASN A 473 2.81 -8.00 -7.33
C ASN A 473 3.68 -7.30 -8.39
N GLY A 474 3.41 -6.01 -8.58
CA GLY A 474 4.21 -5.15 -9.43
C GLY A 474 4.08 -3.68 -9.04
N ILE A 475 4.91 -2.85 -9.66
CA ILE A 475 4.96 -1.40 -9.48
C ILE A 475 4.77 -0.69 -10.82
N THR A 476 4.21 0.52 -10.78
CA THR A 476 4.08 1.34 -11.99
C THR A 476 5.40 2.00 -12.37
N GLN A 477 5.88 1.76 -13.58
CA GLN A 477 7.08 2.41 -14.11
C GLN A 477 6.89 3.91 -14.35
N ARG A 478 5.64 4.39 -14.45
CA ARG A 478 5.35 5.82 -14.64
C ARG A 478 5.78 6.65 -13.45
N ARG A 479 5.47 6.20 -12.23
CA ARG A 479 5.91 6.88 -11.01
C ARG A 479 7.35 6.50 -10.63
N TRP A 480 7.64 5.21 -10.59
CA TRP A 480 8.87 4.71 -9.96
C TRP A 480 10.11 4.76 -10.86
N LEU A 481 9.97 5.17 -12.13
CA LEU A 481 11.10 5.40 -13.03
C LEU A 481 10.94 6.72 -13.81
N LEU A 482 9.87 6.89 -14.60
CA LEU A 482 9.66 8.11 -15.41
C LEU A 482 9.63 9.39 -14.55
N GLU A 483 8.84 9.38 -13.48
CA GLU A 483 8.69 10.53 -12.58
C GLU A 483 9.86 10.65 -11.59
N ALA A 484 10.21 9.57 -10.88
CA ALA A 484 11.22 9.59 -9.82
C ALA A 484 12.68 9.76 -10.32
N ASN A 485 12.98 9.21 -11.50
CA ASN A 485 14.33 9.18 -12.06
C ASN A 485 14.35 9.57 -13.55
N PRO A 486 14.02 10.84 -13.87
CA PRO A 486 13.89 11.31 -15.23
C PRO A 486 15.21 11.20 -16.01
N SER A 487 16.36 11.39 -15.36
CA SER A 487 17.68 11.27 -16.00
C SER A 487 17.97 9.83 -16.45
N LEU A 488 17.67 8.83 -15.61
CA LEU A 488 17.80 7.42 -16.00
C LEU A 488 16.79 7.08 -17.10
N SER A 489 15.55 7.56 -16.98
CA SER A 489 14.51 7.34 -17.99
C SER A 489 14.89 7.89 -19.36
N ALA A 490 15.54 9.06 -19.41
CA ALA A 490 16.07 9.65 -20.63
C ALA A 490 17.19 8.79 -21.22
N LEU A 491 18.17 8.36 -20.41
CA LEU A 491 19.24 7.47 -20.86
C LEU A 491 18.70 6.15 -21.44
N ILE A 492 17.71 5.54 -20.80
CA ILE A 492 17.06 4.32 -21.29
C ILE A 492 16.39 4.60 -22.63
N SER A 493 15.61 5.68 -22.72
CA SER A 493 14.85 6.02 -23.93
C SER A 493 15.74 6.36 -25.12
N GLU A 494 16.87 7.03 -24.90
CA GLU A 494 17.89 7.27 -25.93
C GLU A 494 18.53 5.95 -26.44
N SER A 495 18.63 4.94 -25.58
CA SER A 495 19.37 3.71 -25.86
C SER A 495 18.51 2.62 -26.51
N ILE A 496 17.24 2.48 -26.08
CA ILE A 496 16.34 1.41 -26.55
C ILE A 496 14.99 1.92 -27.06
N GLY A 497 14.74 3.23 -27.10
CA GLY A 497 13.43 3.80 -27.42
C GLY A 497 12.50 3.90 -26.20
N SER A 498 11.28 4.41 -26.40
CA SER A 498 10.35 4.74 -25.31
C SER A 498 9.24 3.69 -25.05
N GLY A 499 9.25 2.54 -25.73
CA GLY A 499 8.18 1.53 -25.59
C GLY A 499 8.08 0.95 -24.17
N TRP A 500 9.21 0.87 -23.46
CA TRP A 500 9.32 0.44 -22.05
C TRP A 500 8.37 1.16 -21.08
N THR A 501 7.93 2.37 -21.42
CA THR A 501 7.00 3.16 -20.60
C THR A 501 5.63 2.49 -20.43
N THR A 502 5.24 1.63 -21.37
CA THR A 502 4.00 0.83 -21.35
C THR A 502 4.22 -0.68 -21.49
N ASP A 503 5.43 -1.09 -21.86
CA ASP A 503 5.86 -2.49 -21.87
C ASP A 503 7.24 -2.68 -21.24
N LEU A 504 7.28 -2.80 -19.90
CA LEU A 504 8.53 -2.79 -19.14
C LEU A 504 9.50 -3.94 -19.49
N GLU A 505 9.03 -5.01 -20.15
CA GLU A 505 9.88 -6.10 -20.67
C GLU A 505 10.91 -5.60 -21.69
N GLU A 506 10.66 -4.49 -22.38
CA GLU A 506 11.62 -3.89 -23.31
C GLU A 506 12.93 -3.46 -22.63
N LEU A 507 12.95 -3.25 -21.29
CA LEU A 507 14.16 -2.94 -20.55
C LEU A 507 15.26 -4.01 -20.74
N ARG A 508 14.90 -5.24 -21.12
CA ARG A 508 15.87 -6.29 -21.44
C ARG A 508 16.81 -5.89 -22.57
N GLY A 509 16.41 -4.98 -23.45
CA GLY A 509 17.27 -4.38 -24.46
C GLY A 509 18.52 -3.67 -23.90
N LEU A 510 18.55 -3.34 -22.59
CA LEU A 510 19.68 -2.72 -21.92
C LEU A 510 20.86 -3.69 -21.66
N GLU A 511 20.64 -5.01 -21.71
CA GLU A 511 21.70 -6.00 -21.45
C GLU A 511 22.94 -5.79 -22.34
N LYS A 512 22.73 -5.40 -23.60
CA LYS A 512 23.81 -5.15 -24.58
C LYS A 512 24.67 -3.91 -24.24
N PHE A 513 24.21 -3.04 -23.35
CA PHE A 513 24.93 -1.84 -22.94
C PHE A 513 25.62 -1.99 -21.57
N ALA A 514 25.45 -3.12 -20.88
CA ALA A 514 26.01 -3.36 -19.55
C ALA A 514 27.55 -3.36 -19.53
N ASP A 515 28.18 -3.63 -20.68
CA ASP A 515 29.63 -3.63 -20.86
C ASP A 515 30.13 -2.44 -21.72
N GLU A 516 29.23 -1.55 -22.16
CA GLU A 516 29.56 -0.39 -23.00
C GLU A 516 30.09 0.78 -22.15
N PRO A 517 31.38 1.19 -22.29
CA PRO A 517 32.00 2.16 -21.38
C PRO A 517 31.27 3.51 -21.31
N GLY A 518 30.76 3.99 -22.45
CA GLY A 518 30.03 5.25 -22.51
C GLY A 518 28.69 5.21 -21.76
N PHE A 519 27.97 4.10 -21.86
CA PHE A 519 26.70 3.90 -21.16
C PHE A 519 26.93 3.74 -19.65
N CYS A 520 27.88 2.89 -19.25
CA CYS A 520 28.24 2.66 -17.85
C CYS A 520 28.66 3.95 -17.14
N LYS A 521 29.45 4.80 -17.80
CA LYS A 521 29.85 6.10 -17.25
C LYS A 521 28.65 7.01 -17.00
N ARG A 522 27.75 7.17 -17.99
CA ARG A 522 26.54 7.99 -17.84
C ARG A 522 25.61 7.45 -16.75
N PHE A 523 25.47 6.13 -16.64
CA PHE A 523 24.67 5.48 -15.61
C PHE A 523 25.19 5.78 -14.20
N ASP A 524 26.50 5.63 -13.97
CA ASP A 524 27.14 5.94 -12.69
C ASP A 524 27.03 7.44 -12.33
N GLU A 525 27.21 8.32 -13.33
CA GLU A 525 27.02 9.77 -13.16
C GLU A 525 25.59 10.10 -12.70
N ILE A 526 24.57 9.49 -13.31
CA ILE A 526 23.16 9.66 -12.91
C ILE A 526 22.95 9.22 -11.45
N LYS A 527 23.49 8.06 -11.05
CA LYS A 527 23.39 7.58 -9.67
C LYS A 527 24.01 8.56 -8.69
N ARG A 528 25.20 9.08 -9.00
CA ARG A 528 25.90 10.08 -8.17
C ARG A 528 25.12 11.39 -8.05
N GLU A 529 24.54 11.89 -9.13
CA GLU A 529 23.70 13.10 -9.09
C GLU A 529 22.41 12.88 -8.29
N ASN A 530 21.79 11.70 -8.38
CA ASN A 530 20.65 11.35 -7.54
C ASN A 530 21.00 11.37 -6.04
N LYS A 531 22.20 10.89 -5.65
CA LYS A 531 22.69 10.97 -4.26
C LYS A 531 22.90 12.40 -3.80
N LYS A 532 23.48 13.26 -4.63
CA LYS A 532 23.64 14.69 -4.33
C LYS A 532 22.29 15.39 -4.20
N ARG A 533 21.33 15.08 -5.08
CA ARG A 533 19.96 15.59 -5.02
C ARG A 533 19.28 15.20 -3.70
N LEU A 534 19.39 13.93 -3.31
CA LEU A 534 18.87 13.46 -2.02
C LEU A 534 19.50 14.21 -0.85
N ALA A 535 20.83 14.35 -0.82
CA ALA A 535 21.53 15.08 0.24
C ALA A 535 21.03 16.53 0.37
N ASN A 536 20.88 17.24 -0.76
CA ASN A 536 20.37 18.60 -0.79
C ASN A 536 18.92 18.70 -0.30
N ILE A 537 18.06 17.75 -0.66
CA ILE A 537 16.65 17.74 -0.23
C ILE A 537 16.58 17.48 1.27
N LEU A 538 17.26 16.44 1.76
CA LEU A 538 17.24 16.09 3.19
C LEU A 538 17.82 17.21 4.07
N GLU A 539 18.85 17.92 3.59
CA GLU A 539 19.39 19.07 4.31
C GLU A 539 18.36 20.21 4.38
N LYS A 540 17.65 20.49 3.27
CA LYS A 540 16.66 21.57 3.22
C LYS A 540 15.39 21.28 4.02
N THR A 541 14.87 20.05 3.96
CA THR A 541 13.55 19.72 4.51
C THR A 541 13.61 19.14 5.91
N GLU A 542 14.64 18.34 6.21
CA GLU A 542 14.76 17.62 7.48
C GLU A 542 15.97 18.07 8.32
N ASN A 543 16.81 18.99 7.80
CA ASN A 543 18.10 19.35 8.41
C ASN A 543 19.01 18.14 8.63
N VAL A 544 18.97 17.21 7.68
CA VAL A 544 19.71 15.94 7.72
C VAL A 544 20.79 15.95 6.64
N ARG A 545 22.05 15.77 7.02
CA ARG A 545 23.21 15.76 6.11
C ARG A 545 23.85 14.37 6.05
N PHE A 546 24.33 13.98 4.87
CA PHE A 546 25.17 12.79 4.70
C PHE A 546 26.18 13.01 3.57
N GLU A 547 27.23 12.20 3.52
CA GLU A 547 28.30 12.26 2.51
C GLU A 547 27.90 11.50 1.23
N PRO A 548 27.62 12.19 0.10
CA PRO A 548 27.18 11.52 -1.13
C PRO A 548 28.25 10.64 -1.78
N GLY A 549 29.53 10.77 -1.40
CA GLY A 549 30.61 9.90 -1.85
C GLY A 549 30.58 8.49 -1.25
N PHE A 550 29.92 8.29 -0.11
CA PHE A 550 29.86 6.99 0.58
C PHE A 550 28.85 6.05 -0.08
N LEU A 551 29.04 4.74 -0.01
CA LEU A 551 28.02 3.76 -0.43
C LEU A 551 26.71 4.07 0.30
N LEU A 552 25.64 4.32 -0.45
CA LEU A 552 24.32 4.57 0.13
C LEU A 552 23.53 3.26 0.28
N ASP A 553 23.46 2.80 1.52
CA ASP A 553 22.83 1.55 1.97
C ASP A 553 21.47 1.89 2.61
N CYS A 554 20.37 1.38 2.04
CA CYS A 554 19.02 1.83 2.38
C CYS A 554 18.12 0.69 2.86
N GLN A 555 17.56 0.86 4.06
CA GLN A 555 16.45 0.06 4.58
C GLN A 555 15.24 0.95 4.87
N VAL A 556 14.38 1.11 3.85
CA VAL A 556 13.16 1.93 3.95
C VAL A 556 11.89 1.08 3.85
N LYS A 557 11.20 0.92 4.97
CA LYS A 557 9.97 0.13 5.11
C LYS A 557 9.36 0.35 6.49
N ARG A 558 8.12 -0.11 6.68
CA ARG A 558 7.47 -0.15 8.00
C ARG A 558 8.40 -0.79 9.03
N PHE A 559 8.44 -0.24 10.24
CA PHE A 559 9.14 -0.88 11.36
C PHE A 559 8.34 -2.07 11.86
N HIS A 560 8.94 -3.25 11.79
CA HIS A 560 8.39 -4.49 12.30
C HIS A 560 9.54 -5.46 12.62
N GLU A 561 9.44 -6.24 13.69
CA GLU A 561 10.47 -7.20 14.08
C GLU A 561 10.89 -8.17 12.94
N TYR A 562 9.94 -8.76 12.19
CA TYR A 562 10.27 -9.65 11.06
C TYR A 562 10.98 -8.97 9.89
N LYS A 563 10.92 -7.63 9.77
CA LYS A 563 11.65 -6.85 8.75
C LYS A 563 13.10 -6.56 9.15
N ARG A 564 13.46 -6.92 10.39
CA ARG A 564 14.82 -6.99 10.94
C ARG A 564 15.65 -5.73 10.76
N GLN A 565 15.08 -4.54 10.97
CA GLN A 565 15.88 -3.32 11.18
C GLN A 565 16.91 -3.50 12.30
N LEU A 566 16.59 -4.36 13.28
CA LEU A 566 17.49 -4.74 14.35
C LEU A 566 18.75 -5.48 13.84
N LEU A 567 18.62 -6.37 12.85
CA LEU A 567 19.75 -7.06 12.24
C LEU A 567 20.67 -6.07 11.49
N ASN A 568 20.09 -5.10 10.80
CA ASN A 568 20.87 -4.09 10.09
C ASN A 568 21.63 -3.15 11.06
N VAL A 569 20.99 -2.72 12.16
CA VAL A 569 21.71 -1.91 13.16
C VAL A 569 22.78 -2.72 13.90
N PHE A 570 22.65 -4.05 14.02
CA PHE A 570 23.75 -4.89 14.51
C PHE A 570 24.96 -4.83 13.59
N HIS A 571 24.77 -4.89 12.27
CA HIS A 571 25.85 -4.67 11.31
C HIS A 571 26.52 -3.30 11.47
N VAL A 572 25.75 -2.24 11.68
CA VAL A 572 26.30 -0.91 11.99
C VAL A 572 27.20 -0.94 13.23
N ILE A 573 26.76 -1.62 14.31
CA ILE A 573 27.53 -1.74 15.55
C ILE A 573 28.80 -2.59 15.32
N THR A 574 28.73 -3.65 14.50
CA THR A 574 29.89 -4.44 14.10
C THR A 574 30.94 -3.56 13.42
N LEU A 575 30.54 -2.75 12.44
CA LEU A 575 31.42 -1.81 11.76
C LEU A 575 31.99 -0.77 12.73
N TYR A 576 31.15 -0.17 13.58
CA TYR A 576 31.58 0.77 14.62
C TYR A 576 32.68 0.17 15.51
N ASN A 577 32.47 -1.05 16.00
CA ASN A 577 33.42 -1.75 16.87
C ASN A 577 34.73 -2.03 16.13
N ARG A 578 34.66 -2.60 14.91
CA ARG A 578 35.85 -2.89 14.09
C ARG A 578 36.67 -1.63 13.80
N ILE A 579 36.02 -0.51 13.46
CA ILE A 579 36.70 0.77 13.18
C ILE A 579 37.37 1.31 14.45
N ARG A 580 36.63 1.33 15.57
CA ARG A 580 37.13 1.84 16.86
C ARG A 580 38.32 1.04 17.38
N GLU A 581 38.33 -0.27 17.15
CA GLU A 581 39.38 -1.18 17.61
C GLU A 581 40.58 -1.27 16.65
N GLY A 582 40.55 -0.57 15.51
CA GLY A 582 41.60 -0.66 14.51
C GLY A 582 41.66 -2.02 13.80
N ARG A 583 40.53 -2.76 13.76
CA ARG A 583 40.40 -4.05 13.07
C ARG A 583 40.05 -3.92 11.59
N ILE A 584 39.91 -2.69 11.09
CA ILE A 584 39.73 -2.44 9.65
C ILE A 584 41.06 -2.06 9.00
N ASP A 585 41.25 -2.50 7.76
CA ASP A 585 42.24 -1.93 6.87
C ASP A 585 41.65 -0.68 6.20
N ASN A 586 42.32 0.45 6.34
CA ASN A 586 41.81 1.74 5.88
C ASN A 586 41.77 1.86 4.36
N ASP A 587 42.65 1.15 3.66
CA ASP A 587 42.76 1.24 2.20
C ASP A 587 41.70 0.37 1.49
N SER A 588 41.20 -0.66 2.18
CA SER A 588 40.18 -1.59 1.67
C SER A 588 38.79 -1.44 2.30
N PHE A 589 38.63 -0.53 3.27
CA PHE A 589 37.33 -0.25 3.87
C PHE A 589 36.47 0.60 2.93
N THR A 590 35.24 0.19 2.66
CA THR A 590 34.26 0.97 1.91
C THR A 590 33.50 1.93 2.84
N PRO A 591 33.68 3.25 2.72
CA PRO A 591 32.87 4.20 3.47
C PRO A 591 31.38 4.08 3.12
N ARG A 592 30.50 4.10 4.12
CA ARG A 592 29.06 3.92 3.90
C ARG A 592 28.16 4.81 4.75
N THR A 593 27.01 5.14 4.19
CA THR A 593 25.88 5.76 4.88
C THR A 593 24.75 4.76 4.93
N VAL A 594 24.39 4.31 6.14
CA VAL A 594 23.28 3.39 6.38
C VAL A 594 22.03 4.20 6.71
N LEU A 595 21.05 4.18 5.82
CA LEU A 595 19.83 4.97 5.87
C LEU A 595 18.63 4.10 6.26
N PHE A 596 18.02 4.46 7.39
CA PHE A 596 16.73 3.95 7.85
C PHE A 596 15.64 4.97 7.60
N SER A 597 14.46 4.51 7.17
CA SER A 597 13.27 5.34 7.14
C SER A 597 12.02 4.48 7.21
N GLY A 598 11.07 4.86 8.06
CA GLY A 598 9.86 4.08 8.26
C GLY A 598 9.12 4.46 9.54
N LYS A 599 7.86 4.03 9.61
CA LYS A 599 6.97 4.27 10.75
C LYS A 599 6.73 2.97 11.52
N SER A 600 6.68 3.05 12.86
CA SER A 600 6.15 2.00 13.73
C SER A 600 4.66 2.25 13.98
N ALA A 601 3.85 1.21 14.14
CA ALA A 601 2.47 1.38 14.59
C ALA A 601 2.44 2.03 16.00
N PRO A 602 1.44 2.87 16.32
CA PRO A 602 1.44 3.63 17.58
C PRO A 602 1.48 2.75 18.84
N GLY A 603 0.82 1.58 18.79
CA GLY A 603 0.78 0.61 19.88
C GLY A 603 1.98 -0.33 19.96
N TYR A 604 2.89 -0.31 18.98
CA TYR A 604 3.95 -1.32 18.87
C TYR A 604 5.26 -0.85 19.53
N GLN A 605 5.29 -0.99 20.86
CA GLN A 605 6.33 -0.43 21.73
C GLN A 605 7.73 -0.92 21.39
N LEU A 606 7.90 -2.22 21.12
CA LEU A 606 9.22 -2.79 20.83
C LEU A 606 9.83 -2.19 19.55
N CYS A 607 9.03 -1.96 18.50
CA CYS A 607 9.54 -1.27 17.31
C CYS A 607 9.81 0.22 17.51
N LYS A 608 9.03 0.91 18.35
CA LYS A 608 9.37 2.28 18.75
C LYS A 608 10.69 2.32 19.52
N LEU A 609 10.97 1.30 20.33
CA LEU A 609 12.24 1.13 21.03
C LEU A 609 13.40 0.83 20.06
N ILE A 610 13.17 0.05 19.00
CA ILE A 610 14.17 -0.17 17.93
C ILE A 610 14.49 1.15 17.20
N ILE A 611 13.50 2.01 16.92
CA ILE A 611 13.75 3.35 16.34
C ILE A 611 14.66 4.16 17.28
N LYS A 612 14.34 4.19 18.58
CA LYS A 612 15.17 4.86 19.59
C LYS A 612 16.59 4.27 19.63
N PHE A 613 16.72 2.95 19.55
CA PHE A 613 18.01 2.29 19.53
C PHE A 613 18.86 2.71 18.32
N ILE A 614 18.28 2.80 17.13
CA ILE A 614 18.97 3.28 15.92
C ILE A 614 19.45 4.72 16.11
N HIS A 615 18.64 5.61 16.69
CA HIS A 615 19.06 6.99 16.98
C HIS A 615 20.24 7.04 17.94
N ASN A 616 20.20 6.28 19.04
CA ASN A 616 21.31 6.23 19.99
C ASN A 616 22.60 5.69 19.35
N VAL A 617 22.51 4.66 18.51
CA VAL A 617 23.66 4.14 17.75
C VAL A 617 24.19 5.21 16.78
N ALA A 618 23.30 5.94 16.10
CA ALA A 618 23.67 7.02 15.19
C ALA A 618 24.44 8.14 15.91
N ASP A 619 23.99 8.55 17.09
CA ASP A 619 24.65 9.57 17.92
C ASP A 619 26.07 9.13 18.31
N MET A 620 26.24 7.86 18.69
CA MET A 620 27.57 7.29 19.01
C MET A 620 28.51 7.25 17.81
N VAL A 621 28.00 6.86 16.64
CA VAL A 621 28.75 6.85 15.38
C VAL A 621 29.20 8.26 15.02
N ALA A 622 28.30 9.24 15.09
CA ALA A 622 28.59 10.64 14.76
C ALA A 622 29.58 11.29 15.74
N ALA A 623 29.52 10.93 17.03
CA ALA A 623 30.41 11.47 18.06
C ALA A 623 31.84 10.94 17.97
N HIS A 624 32.07 9.74 17.41
CA HIS A 624 33.39 9.11 17.43
C HIS A 624 34.30 9.60 16.28
N PRO A 625 35.44 10.28 16.55
CA PRO A 625 36.24 10.96 15.52
C PRO A 625 36.78 10.05 14.41
N LEU A 626 37.18 8.83 14.75
CA LEU A 626 37.70 7.86 13.76
C LEU A 626 36.61 7.18 12.93
N VAL A 627 35.36 7.17 13.43
CA VAL A 627 34.26 6.42 12.81
C VAL A 627 33.45 7.32 11.87
N ARG A 628 33.11 8.54 12.30
CA ARG A 628 32.23 9.46 11.55
C ARG A 628 32.69 9.78 10.13
N ASN A 629 33.99 9.68 9.86
CA ASN A 629 34.59 9.93 8.54
C ASN A 629 34.53 8.70 7.61
N LYS A 630 33.94 7.58 8.05
CA LYS A 630 33.86 6.31 7.31
C LYS A 630 32.47 5.67 7.37
N LEU A 631 31.76 5.88 8.47
CA LEU A 631 30.44 5.32 8.71
C LEU A 631 29.49 6.44 9.16
N GLN A 632 28.35 6.52 8.50
CA GLN A 632 27.24 7.39 8.88
C GLN A 632 25.97 6.56 9.05
N VAL A 633 25.15 6.93 10.02
CA VAL A 633 23.83 6.32 10.24
C VAL A 633 22.80 7.43 10.14
N LEU A 634 21.82 7.24 9.25
CA LEU A 634 20.80 8.22 8.95
C LEU A 634 19.43 7.65 9.30
N PHE A 635 18.63 8.39 10.06
CA PHE A 635 17.21 8.11 10.19
C PHE A 635 16.43 9.27 9.58
N VAL A 636 15.73 9.02 8.47
CA VAL A 636 14.90 10.05 7.83
C VAL A 636 13.45 9.88 8.28
N PRO A 637 12.86 10.88 8.96
CA PRO A 637 11.53 10.77 9.53
C PRO A 637 10.43 10.84 8.46
N ASN A 638 9.23 10.44 8.87
CA ASN A 638 7.98 10.61 8.13
C ASN A 638 7.98 10.02 6.72
N TYR A 639 8.50 8.79 6.59
CA TYR A 639 8.48 8.06 5.32
C TYR A 639 7.09 8.07 4.64
N GLY A 640 7.09 8.47 3.38
CA GLY A 640 5.93 8.61 2.51
C GLY A 640 6.33 8.42 1.05
N VAL A 641 5.43 8.68 0.10
CA VAL A 641 5.71 8.46 -1.32
C VAL A 641 6.68 9.50 -1.85
N THR A 642 6.47 10.77 -1.51
CA THR A 642 7.36 11.87 -1.92
C THR A 642 8.80 11.62 -1.49
N LEU A 643 9.02 11.17 -0.24
CA LEU A 643 10.37 10.85 0.22
C LEU A 643 10.93 9.60 -0.49
N ALA A 644 10.11 8.58 -0.73
CA ALA A 644 10.53 7.38 -1.44
C ALA A 644 11.00 7.69 -2.87
N GLU A 645 10.34 8.61 -3.57
CA GLU A 645 10.73 9.08 -4.91
C GLU A 645 12.11 9.75 -4.94
N GLN A 646 12.60 10.25 -3.79
CA GLN A 646 13.95 10.79 -3.67
C GLN A 646 14.99 9.73 -3.24
N ILE A 647 14.64 8.88 -2.28
CA ILE A 647 15.55 7.86 -1.73
C ILE A 647 15.86 6.77 -2.75
N ILE A 648 14.84 6.24 -3.43
CA ILE A 648 14.97 5.06 -4.29
C ILE A 648 15.93 5.29 -5.46
N PRO A 649 15.86 6.41 -6.21
CA PRO A 649 16.81 6.68 -7.29
C PRO A 649 18.26 6.85 -6.83
N ALA A 650 18.47 7.26 -5.57
CA ALA A 650 19.79 7.53 -5.00
C ALA A 650 20.46 6.28 -4.41
N ALA A 651 19.68 5.32 -3.91
CA ALA A 651 20.23 4.14 -3.26
C ALA A 651 21.10 3.29 -4.19
N GLU A 652 22.15 2.71 -3.61
CA GLU A 652 23.07 1.80 -4.30
C GLU A 652 22.92 0.38 -3.78
N LEU A 653 22.67 0.21 -2.48
CA LEU A 653 22.34 -1.07 -1.85
C LEU A 653 20.94 -0.99 -1.22
N SER A 654 20.15 -2.05 -1.40
CA SER A 654 18.80 -2.17 -0.88
C SER A 654 18.66 -3.35 0.08
N GLU A 655 18.31 -3.04 1.33
CA GLU A 655 18.18 -4.02 2.42
C GLU A 655 16.79 -4.70 2.41
N GLN A 656 16.76 -5.94 1.92
CA GLN A 656 15.56 -6.77 1.80
C GLN A 656 15.65 -8.01 2.69
N ILE A 657 15.89 -7.74 3.96
CA ILE A 657 16.38 -8.70 4.95
C ILE A 657 15.28 -9.29 5.85
N SER A 658 14.05 -9.45 5.39
CA SER A 658 13.00 -10.06 6.22
C SER A 658 13.36 -11.52 6.56
N THR A 659 12.87 -12.06 7.69
CA THR A 659 13.04 -13.50 8.00
C THR A 659 12.36 -14.33 6.92
N ALA A 660 13.05 -15.33 6.36
CA ALA A 660 12.52 -16.11 5.25
C ALA A 660 11.16 -16.77 5.59
N GLY A 661 10.21 -16.66 4.67
CA GLY A 661 8.82 -17.10 4.83
C GLY A 661 7.87 -16.01 5.31
N TYR A 662 8.34 -14.91 5.90
CA TYR A 662 7.47 -13.90 6.53
C TYR A 662 7.04 -12.76 5.60
N GLU A 663 7.84 -12.38 4.60
CA GLU A 663 7.46 -11.37 3.62
C GLU A 663 6.63 -12.01 2.49
N ALA A 664 5.36 -11.63 2.38
CA ALA A 664 4.49 -12.15 1.33
C ALA A 664 4.99 -11.80 -0.09
N SER A 665 5.62 -10.64 -0.27
CA SER A 665 6.14 -10.20 -1.57
C SER A 665 7.19 -9.10 -1.36
N GLY A 666 6.76 -7.90 -0.98
CA GLY A 666 7.59 -6.72 -1.02
C GLY A 666 7.55 -6.06 -2.40
N THR A 667 7.22 -4.77 -2.43
CA THR A 667 7.25 -3.94 -3.65
C THR A 667 8.30 -2.83 -3.56
N GLY A 668 8.97 -2.68 -2.42
CA GLY A 668 10.08 -1.73 -2.25
C GLY A 668 11.31 -2.19 -3.00
N ASN A 669 11.66 -3.47 -2.83
CA ASN A 669 12.71 -4.19 -3.56
C ASN A 669 12.62 -4.01 -5.08
N MET A 670 11.44 -4.17 -5.67
CA MET A 670 11.21 -3.97 -7.11
C MET A 670 11.57 -2.55 -7.57
N LYS A 671 11.27 -1.53 -6.75
CA LYS A 671 11.57 -0.13 -7.09
C LYS A 671 13.06 0.16 -7.04
N PHE A 672 13.74 -0.41 -6.06
CA PHE A 672 15.19 -0.32 -5.91
C PHE A 672 15.90 -0.99 -7.09
N MET A 673 15.49 -2.22 -7.45
CA MET A 673 16.00 -2.93 -8.62
C MET A 673 15.80 -2.12 -9.91
N LEU A 674 14.58 -1.60 -10.14
CA LEU A 674 14.25 -0.77 -11.30
C LEU A 674 15.10 0.51 -11.41
N ASN A 675 15.65 0.98 -10.29
CA ASN A 675 16.52 2.17 -10.22
C ASN A 675 18.01 1.82 -10.07
N GLY A 676 18.39 0.55 -10.24
CA GLY A 676 19.79 0.11 -10.25
C GLY A 676 20.45 0.04 -8.87
N ALA A 677 19.67 -0.12 -7.79
CA ALA A 677 20.22 -0.52 -6.51
C ALA A 677 20.35 -2.05 -6.45
N LEU A 678 21.50 -2.54 -6.01
CA LEU A 678 21.72 -3.97 -5.80
C LEU A 678 21.00 -4.42 -4.53
N THR A 679 20.44 -5.62 -4.55
CA THR A 679 19.71 -6.15 -3.40
C THR A 679 20.61 -7.04 -2.55
N ILE A 680 20.63 -6.78 -1.24
CA ILE A 680 21.04 -7.75 -0.23
C ILE A 680 19.80 -8.24 0.50
N GLY A 681 19.60 -9.55 0.55
CA GLY A 681 18.35 -10.09 1.06
C GLY A 681 18.35 -11.59 1.24
N THR A 682 17.30 -12.06 1.90
CA THR A 682 16.98 -13.48 2.09
C THR A 682 16.17 -14.03 0.91
N LEU A 683 16.08 -15.36 0.80
CA LEU A 683 15.15 -16.05 -0.11
C LEU A 683 13.72 -15.95 0.44
N ASP A 684 13.15 -14.76 0.34
CA ASP A 684 11.82 -14.44 0.86
C ASP A 684 11.01 -13.55 -0.09
N GLY A 685 9.68 -13.71 -0.09
CA GLY A 685 8.76 -12.93 -0.91
C GLY A 685 9.19 -12.82 -2.39
N ALA A 686 9.22 -11.59 -2.90
CA ALA A 686 9.61 -11.28 -4.27
C ALA A 686 11.14 -11.28 -4.50
N ASN A 687 11.97 -11.41 -3.46
CA ASN A 687 13.42 -11.53 -3.66
C ASN A 687 13.77 -12.81 -4.43
N VAL A 688 13.00 -13.89 -4.23
CA VAL A 688 13.16 -15.15 -4.98
C VAL A 688 12.99 -14.89 -6.47
N GLU A 689 11.87 -14.28 -6.85
CA GLU A 689 11.58 -13.96 -8.25
C GLU A 689 12.56 -12.92 -8.81
N MET A 690 12.99 -11.93 -8.02
CA MET A 690 14.00 -10.94 -8.45
C MET A 690 15.34 -11.60 -8.74
N ARG A 691 15.77 -12.53 -7.88
CA ARG A 691 17.02 -13.28 -8.07
C ARG A 691 16.96 -14.18 -9.29
N GLU A 692 15.82 -14.83 -9.55
CA GLU A 692 15.58 -15.62 -10.76
C GLU A 692 15.70 -14.77 -12.02
N GLU A 693 15.06 -13.59 -12.04
CA GLU A 693 15.11 -12.71 -13.23
C GLU A 693 16.50 -12.11 -13.43
N VAL A 694 17.12 -11.59 -12.37
CA VAL A 694 18.37 -10.83 -12.48
C VAL A 694 19.61 -11.71 -12.63
N GLY A 695 19.54 -12.96 -12.20
CA GLY A 695 20.69 -13.87 -12.11
C GLY A 695 21.37 -13.82 -10.75
N GLU A 696 21.84 -14.99 -10.29
CA GLU A 696 22.43 -15.16 -8.96
C GLU A 696 23.66 -14.28 -8.74
N GLU A 697 24.41 -14.00 -9.81
CA GLU A 697 25.62 -13.20 -9.81
C GLU A 697 25.34 -11.71 -9.55
N ASN A 698 24.11 -11.24 -9.74
CA ASN A 698 23.70 -9.83 -9.58
C ASN A 698 22.91 -9.57 -8.29
N PHE A 699 22.89 -10.53 -7.35
CA PHE A 699 22.12 -10.48 -6.10
C PHE A 699 22.96 -10.96 -4.90
N PHE A 700 22.88 -10.25 -3.77
CA PHE A 700 23.59 -10.62 -2.55
C PHE A 700 22.69 -11.43 -1.60
N LEU A 701 22.67 -12.76 -1.81
CA LEU A 701 21.91 -13.68 -0.96
C LEU A 701 22.66 -14.02 0.33
N PHE A 702 21.93 -14.04 1.45
CA PHE A 702 22.37 -14.59 2.74
C PHE A 702 21.21 -15.18 3.53
N GLY A 703 21.53 -15.79 4.68
CA GLY A 703 20.57 -16.27 5.67
C GLY A 703 19.94 -17.61 5.32
N MET A 704 19.18 -18.14 6.27
CA MET A 704 18.41 -19.37 6.11
C MET A 704 17.22 -19.18 5.15
N ASN A 705 16.84 -20.25 4.45
CA ASN A 705 15.61 -20.31 3.67
C ASN A 705 14.40 -20.66 4.56
N ALA A 706 13.18 -20.58 4.00
CA ALA A 706 11.94 -20.77 4.76
C ALA A 706 11.81 -22.19 5.38
N ASP A 707 12.27 -23.23 4.68
CA ASP A 707 12.22 -24.61 5.17
C ASP A 707 13.21 -24.81 6.34
N GLU A 708 14.43 -24.26 6.21
CA GLU A 708 15.43 -24.27 7.28
C GLU A 708 14.93 -23.53 8.54
N ILE A 709 14.22 -22.41 8.38
CA ILE A 709 13.59 -21.67 9.48
C ILE A 709 12.53 -22.53 10.18
N LEU A 710 11.67 -23.21 9.42
CA LEU A 710 10.62 -24.08 9.95
C LEU A 710 11.20 -25.25 10.76
N ASP A 711 12.24 -25.90 10.24
CA ASP A 711 12.92 -27.01 10.93
C ASP A 711 13.58 -26.54 12.23
N ARG A 712 14.18 -25.35 12.21
CA ARG A 712 14.91 -24.80 13.36
C ARG A 712 14.01 -24.31 14.47
N CYS A 713 12.76 -23.91 14.17
CA CYS A 713 11.78 -23.48 15.17
C CYS A 713 11.59 -24.50 16.33
N VAL A 714 11.81 -25.80 16.09
CA VAL A 714 11.61 -26.87 17.09
C VAL A 714 12.71 -26.89 18.16
N CYS A 715 13.94 -26.51 17.81
CA CYS A 715 15.12 -26.62 18.69
C CYS A 715 15.95 -25.33 18.77
N HIS A 716 15.37 -24.19 18.38
CA HIS A 716 16.09 -22.91 18.31
C HIS A 716 16.59 -22.48 19.70
N ASN A 717 17.91 -22.35 19.83
CA ASN A 717 18.58 -21.84 21.02
C ASN A 717 19.33 -20.55 20.69
N PRO A 718 18.75 -19.37 20.96
CA PRO A 718 19.37 -18.08 20.65
C PRO A 718 20.73 -17.87 21.35
N ARG A 719 20.95 -18.48 22.52
CA ARG A 719 22.20 -18.33 23.29
C ARG A 719 23.40 -18.98 22.61
N ALA A 720 23.20 -20.09 21.89
CA ALA A 720 24.29 -20.78 21.20
C ALA A 720 24.99 -19.86 20.19
N TYR A 721 24.24 -19.07 19.41
CA TYR A 721 24.81 -18.13 18.45
C TYR A 721 25.64 -17.01 19.09
N ILE A 722 25.32 -16.66 20.34
CA ILE A 722 26.09 -15.68 21.11
C ILE A 722 27.39 -16.31 21.58
N GLU A 723 27.34 -17.54 22.11
CA GLU A 723 28.52 -18.28 22.60
C GLU A 723 29.52 -18.60 21.47
N GLU A 724 29.03 -18.77 20.24
CA GLU A 724 29.85 -19.10 19.06
C GLU A 724 30.40 -17.88 18.31
N ASN A 725 29.99 -16.64 18.65
CA ASN A 725 30.38 -15.44 17.91
C ASN A 725 30.72 -14.25 18.83
N ASP A 726 32.01 -13.98 19.00
CA ASP A 726 32.53 -12.91 19.86
C ASP A 726 32.01 -11.52 19.51
N GLU A 727 31.83 -11.21 18.21
CA GLU A 727 31.31 -9.90 17.80
C GLU A 727 29.84 -9.75 18.17
N LEU A 728 29.04 -10.81 18.01
CA LEU A 728 27.65 -10.82 18.44
C LEU A 728 27.53 -10.75 19.96
N ALA A 729 28.34 -11.53 20.69
CA ALA A 729 28.40 -11.50 22.15
C ALA A 729 28.71 -10.09 22.66
N LYS A 730 29.65 -9.41 22.01
CA LYS A 730 29.97 -8.03 22.34
C LYS A 730 28.79 -7.08 22.12
N ILE A 731 28.05 -7.20 21.02
CA ILE A 731 26.86 -6.38 20.78
C ILE A 731 25.83 -6.58 21.89
N ILE A 732 25.54 -7.83 22.25
CA ILE A 732 24.55 -8.16 23.29
C ILE A 732 25.00 -7.68 24.67
N SER A 733 26.29 -7.81 25.00
CA SER A 733 26.89 -7.24 26.24
C SER A 733 26.77 -5.71 26.25
N GLN A 734 27.16 -5.02 25.17
CA GLN A 734 27.03 -3.56 25.07
C GLN A 734 25.58 -3.08 25.25
N MET A 735 24.61 -3.80 24.68
CA MET A 735 23.19 -3.49 24.90
C MET A 735 22.74 -3.73 26.34
N SER A 736 23.21 -4.81 26.96
CA SER A 736 22.82 -5.22 28.32
C SER A 736 23.45 -4.34 29.41
N GLU A 737 24.65 -3.80 29.15
CA GLU A 737 25.42 -2.98 30.08
C GLU A 737 25.13 -1.48 29.95
N GLY A 738 24.18 -1.09 29.07
CA GLY A 738 23.80 0.31 28.89
C GLY A 738 24.77 1.13 28.04
N PHE A 739 25.66 0.50 27.27
CA PHE A 739 26.68 1.20 26.46
C PHE A 739 26.06 2.24 25.49
N PHE A 740 24.89 1.95 24.93
CA PHE A 740 24.17 2.83 24.02
C PHE A 740 23.21 3.81 24.71
N SER A 741 23.04 3.70 26.02
CA SER A 741 22.19 4.60 26.82
C SER A 741 22.75 4.71 28.25
N PRO A 742 23.87 5.41 28.46
CA PRO A 742 24.52 5.45 29.77
C PRO A 742 23.65 6.09 30.86
N GLU A 743 22.75 7.00 30.49
CA GLU A 743 21.82 7.68 31.39
C GLU A 743 20.65 6.79 31.83
N ASP A 744 20.30 5.79 31.03
CA ASP A 744 19.31 4.75 31.36
C ASP A 744 19.82 3.39 30.85
N PRO A 745 20.67 2.69 31.64
CA PRO A 745 21.31 1.46 31.21
C PRO A 745 20.34 0.33 30.86
N ASN A 746 19.11 0.37 31.40
CA ASN A 746 18.10 -0.67 31.19
C ASN A 746 17.18 -0.39 30.00
N LEU A 747 17.32 0.76 29.33
CA LEU A 747 16.40 1.19 28.26
C LEU A 747 16.20 0.13 27.17
N PHE A 748 17.27 -0.53 26.75
CA PHE A 748 17.22 -1.53 25.66
C PHE A 748 17.10 -2.97 26.14
N ARG A 749 16.92 -3.19 27.45
CA ARG A 749 16.73 -4.52 28.04
C ARG A 749 15.56 -5.30 27.40
N PRO A 750 14.39 -4.69 27.09
CA PRO A 750 13.30 -5.40 26.42
C PRO A 750 13.68 -6.00 25.06
N ILE A 751 14.60 -5.37 24.32
CA ILE A 751 15.10 -5.92 23.05
C ILE A 751 15.94 -7.18 23.33
N VAL A 752 16.87 -7.09 24.28
CA VAL A 752 17.72 -8.22 24.68
C VAL A 752 16.88 -9.39 25.20
N ASP A 753 15.91 -9.14 26.06
CA ASP A 753 15.04 -10.18 26.60
C ASP A 753 14.20 -10.86 25.50
N THR A 754 13.77 -10.12 24.47
CA THR A 754 13.06 -10.69 23.32
C THR A 754 13.96 -11.61 22.48
N LEU A 755 15.21 -11.21 22.27
CA LEU A 755 16.21 -12.03 21.56
C LEU A 755 16.55 -13.29 22.36
N LEU A 756 16.86 -13.16 23.65
CA LEU A 756 17.25 -14.29 24.50
C LEU A 756 16.07 -15.19 24.88
N GLY A 757 14.84 -14.66 24.87
CA GLY A 757 13.61 -15.39 25.19
C GLY A 757 13.11 -16.29 24.07
N GLY A 758 13.69 -16.19 22.86
CA GLY A 758 13.36 -17.09 21.77
C GLY A 758 13.75 -16.61 20.38
N ASP A 759 14.15 -15.34 20.20
CA ASP A 759 14.55 -14.77 18.90
C ASP A 759 13.63 -15.22 17.76
N ARG A 760 12.32 -14.91 17.90
CA ARG A 760 11.23 -15.36 17.01
C ARG A 760 11.53 -15.16 15.52
N TYR A 761 12.36 -14.16 15.19
CA TYR A 761 12.67 -13.76 13.83
C TYR A 761 14.11 -14.06 13.42
N PHE A 762 14.81 -14.92 14.17
CA PHE A 762 16.13 -15.45 13.81
C PHE A 762 17.16 -14.35 13.52
N VAL A 763 17.11 -13.26 14.29
CA VAL A 763 18.06 -12.14 14.17
C VAL A 763 19.47 -12.61 14.54
N LEU A 764 19.60 -13.39 15.62
CA LEU A 764 20.90 -13.89 16.08
C LEU A 764 21.43 -14.99 15.16
N ALA A 765 20.54 -15.85 14.66
CA ALA A 765 20.93 -16.97 13.80
C ALA A 765 21.48 -16.50 12.44
N ASP A 766 20.84 -15.50 11.81
CA ASP A 766 21.28 -15.00 10.50
C ASP A 766 22.43 -13.97 10.60
N TYR A 767 22.76 -13.47 11.79
CA TYR A 767 23.76 -12.41 12.00
C TYR A 767 25.08 -12.69 11.28
N ALA A 768 25.71 -13.84 11.53
CA ALA A 768 27.03 -14.13 10.96
C ALA A 768 27.01 -14.16 9.42
N SER A 769 25.98 -14.77 8.83
CA SER A 769 25.83 -14.84 7.38
C SER A 769 25.56 -13.47 6.75
N PHE A 770 24.81 -12.60 7.45
CA PHE A 770 24.55 -11.24 7.03
C PHE A 770 25.83 -10.39 7.01
N ILE A 771 26.64 -10.45 8.08
CA ILE A 771 27.92 -9.73 8.15
C ILE A 771 28.87 -10.20 7.04
N ALA A 772 29.00 -11.51 6.82
CA ALA A 772 29.83 -12.04 5.74
C ALA A 772 29.35 -11.58 4.34
N CYS A 773 28.04 -11.44 4.16
CA CYS A 773 27.47 -10.91 2.92
C CYS A 773 27.74 -9.41 2.75
N GLN A 774 27.66 -8.61 3.81
CA GLN A 774 28.04 -7.19 3.79
C GLN A 774 29.52 -6.97 3.47
N GLU A 775 30.40 -7.88 3.90
CA GLU A 775 31.82 -7.87 3.52
C GLU A 775 32.02 -8.15 2.02
N ARG A 776 31.20 -9.03 1.42
CA ARG A 776 31.18 -9.24 -0.04
C ARG A 776 30.71 -7.99 -0.78
N VAL A 777 29.65 -7.34 -0.30
CA VAL A 777 29.16 -6.06 -0.85
C VAL A 777 30.29 -5.03 -0.85
N SER A 778 30.96 -4.86 0.29
CA SER A 778 32.01 -3.85 0.46
C SER A 778 33.18 -4.12 -0.51
N ARG A 779 33.68 -5.37 -0.57
CA ARG A 779 34.73 -5.75 -1.54
C ARG A 779 34.33 -5.47 -2.99
N LEU A 780 33.10 -5.83 -3.37
CA LEU A 780 32.64 -5.65 -4.75
C LEU A 780 32.46 -4.18 -5.13
N TYR A 781 32.08 -3.33 -4.19
CA TYR A 781 31.89 -1.89 -4.43
C TYR A 781 33.19 -1.18 -4.85
N HIS A 782 34.36 -1.72 -4.50
CA HIS A 782 35.66 -1.22 -4.99
C HIS A 782 35.87 -1.50 -6.49
N ASP A 783 35.27 -2.56 -7.03
CA ASP A 783 35.20 -2.80 -8.47
C ASP A 783 33.99 -2.04 -9.06
N ARG A 784 34.20 -0.74 -9.33
CA ARG A 784 33.16 0.14 -9.89
C ARG A 784 32.63 -0.32 -11.23
N GLN A 785 33.45 -0.99 -12.04
CA GLN A 785 33.02 -1.48 -13.34
C GLN A 785 32.02 -2.62 -13.16
N LEU A 786 32.36 -3.62 -12.34
CA LEU A 786 31.49 -4.75 -12.07
C LEU A 786 30.23 -4.33 -11.30
N TRP A 787 30.34 -3.42 -10.33
CA TRP A 787 29.19 -2.87 -9.61
C TRP A 787 28.18 -2.21 -10.55
N THR A 788 28.65 -1.31 -11.42
CA THR A 788 27.80 -0.61 -12.39
C THR A 788 27.18 -1.59 -13.39
N ARG A 789 27.94 -2.58 -13.86
CA ARG A 789 27.42 -3.64 -14.72
C ARG A 789 26.26 -4.38 -14.04
N MET A 790 26.44 -4.83 -12.80
CA MET A 790 25.38 -5.51 -12.04
C MET A 790 24.14 -4.61 -11.85
N ALA A 791 24.35 -3.32 -11.60
CA ALA A 791 23.26 -2.36 -11.43
C ALA A 791 22.46 -2.19 -12.73
N ILE A 792 23.13 -2.13 -13.89
CA ILE A 792 22.48 -2.09 -15.20
C ILE A 792 21.70 -3.39 -15.46
N MET A 793 22.26 -4.56 -15.12
CA MET A 793 21.56 -5.84 -15.25
C MET A 793 20.29 -5.88 -14.38
N ASN A 794 20.32 -5.31 -13.17
CA ASN A 794 19.14 -5.16 -12.31
C ASN A 794 18.04 -4.34 -12.99
N VAL A 795 18.39 -3.20 -13.60
CA VAL A 795 17.41 -2.39 -14.36
C VAL A 795 16.89 -3.18 -15.56
N ALA A 796 17.80 -3.76 -16.37
CA ALA A 796 17.47 -4.46 -17.60
C ALA A 796 16.51 -5.64 -17.38
N ARG A 797 16.66 -6.36 -16.27
CA ARG A 797 15.90 -7.58 -15.96
C ARG A 797 14.73 -7.35 -15.01
N SER A 798 14.26 -6.11 -14.88
CA SER A 798 13.17 -5.75 -13.96
C SER A 798 11.76 -5.78 -14.59
N GLY A 799 11.65 -6.09 -15.90
CA GLY A 799 10.41 -6.04 -16.68
C GLY A 799 9.21 -6.74 -16.05
N LYS A 800 9.42 -7.97 -15.55
CA LYS A 800 8.39 -8.80 -14.88
C LYS A 800 7.65 -8.09 -13.76
N PHE A 801 8.29 -7.13 -13.09
CA PHE A 801 7.77 -6.44 -11.92
C PHE A 801 6.90 -5.22 -12.25
N SER A 802 6.54 -5.00 -13.51
CA SER A 802 5.51 -4.02 -13.87
C SER A 802 4.15 -4.41 -13.30
N SER A 803 3.45 -3.45 -12.69
CA SER A 803 2.04 -3.65 -12.29
C SER A 803 1.11 -3.82 -13.49
N ASP A 804 1.51 -3.42 -14.70
CA ASP A 804 0.72 -3.69 -15.91
C ASP A 804 0.62 -5.19 -16.18
N ARG A 805 1.72 -5.93 -15.98
CA ARG A 805 1.73 -7.40 -16.09
C ARG A 805 0.80 -8.02 -15.06
N SER A 806 0.89 -7.60 -13.80
CA SER A 806 -0.04 -8.07 -12.74
C SER A 806 -1.50 -7.82 -13.12
N ILE A 807 -1.84 -6.61 -13.60
CA ILE A 807 -3.22 -6.27 -14.00
C ILE A 807 -3.70 -7.12 -15.18
N ARG A 808 -2.87 -7.38 -16.20
CA ARG A 808 -3.22 -8.29 -17.30
C ARG A 808 -3.51 -9.71 -16.79
N GLU A 809 -2.73 -10.20 -15.84
CA GLU A 809 -2.94 -11.52 -15.22
C GLU A 809 -4.23 -11.58 -14.41
N TYR A 810 -4.50 -10.58 -13.56
CA TYR A 810 -5.78 -10.47 -12.84
C TYR A 810 -6.96 -10.41 -13.81
N ALA A 811 -6.89 -9.54 -14.84
CA ALA A 811 -7.97 -9.36 -15.80
C ALA A 811 -8.26 -10.64 -16.59
N LYS A 812 -7.23 -11.40 -16.97
CA LYS A 812 -7.39 -12.66 -17.72
C LYS A 812 -7.86 -13.81 -16.82
N ASN A 813 -7.21 -14.01 -15.68
CA ASN A 813 -7.31 -15.24 -14.92
C ASN A 813 -8.34 -15.18 -13.78
N ILE A 814 -8.77 -13.97 -13.38
CA ILE A 814 -9.66 -13.76 -12.23
C ILE A 814 -10.89 -12.97 -12.67
N TRP A 815 -10.73 -11.75 -13.17
CA TRP A 815 -11.88 -10.88 -13.44
C TRP A 815 -12.59 -11.20 -14.75
N HIS A 816 -11.91 -11.88 -15.68
CA HIS A 816 -12.35 -12.15 -17.04
C HIS A 816 -12.85 -10.88 -17.74
N MET A 817 -11.98 -9.87 -17.77
CA MET A 817 -12.24 -8.54 -18.30
C MET A 817 -11.39 -8.23 -19.52
N SER A 818 -11.93 -7.39 -20.40
CA SER A 818 -11.24 -6.88 -21.59
C SER A 818 -11.07 -5.36 -21.51
N PRO A 819 -9.99 -4.82 -22.10
CA PRO A 819 -9.83 -3.37 -22.25
C PRO A 819 -10.96 -2.74 -23.05
N VAL A 820 -11.31 -1.49 -22.74
CA VAL A 820 -12.32 -0.69 -23.44
C VAL A 820 -11.67 0.62 -23.88
N SER A 821 -11.54 0.82 -25.19
CA SER A 821 -10.97 2.05 -25.76
C SER A 821 -12.06 3.06 -26.09
N LEU A 822 -11.76 4.34 -25.86
CA LEU A 822 -12.61 5.48 -26.24
C LEU A 822 -12.51 5.83 -27.71
#